data_AF-A0A8J2I241-F1
#
_entry.id   AF-A0A8J2I241-F1
#
_cell.length_a   1.000
_cell.length_b   1.000
_cell.length_c   1.000
_cell.angle_alpha   90.00
_cell.angle_beta   90.00
_cell.angle_gamma   90.00
#
_symmetry.space_group_name_H-M   'P 1'
#
loop_
_entity.id
_entity.type
_entity.pdbx_description
1 polymer ?
#
loop_
_entity_poly.entity_id
_entity_poly.type
_entity_poly.pdbx_seq_one_letter_code
_entity_poly.pdbx_strand_id
1 'polypeptide(L)'
;MDHTLFTPQLKLTLITTAERGSQEFEWLHELRRDEKAAFWSIHGISKSFEDTERFSKNVLPTTVKEGETKSYRIAYAVHELLPTSGNDAVNKEDIPTRFVGIITVKTLGPQGLVIRSDILPPSTSEPGCLVVEMGYSYLPSAWGKGYATDAVKATMEACKRGKTFWEPYDRVFVRAIVSPENPASQRVMAKSVNATSTTRVSSYSNPEIPAEVITTSLSLNGPTVLRLLEAFFEYIQPIPVYSFFHKASLIHRFESSSISPELLLALIGTAYDMLETEAPMKELGRKCLSKAEELVMEGIKTPSAVKIQTLILVIQAHCRQGQITAPFMLFAIAARFAHALRLNHETSGLCYLEQESRRRLMWSLFTIDVRLAGGIRDFSLCPADAIYVQLPCQERNFELGLEQITEDLQPNSSQSSGENVGSLATYLRIFWLRHRILQMTKETIFSQARGINQLPAKVDSLAQELSNFEANLPVSLQFSKRSHQLRAYSPRLYTYLLIHLWLRQCYCDLYRVFLTGLKESITEDQARHLDLNMVSNYCWKCYESAKKMSDFLDNIKTMGIRLPKTEHDIPICAYQCVRLLLQCSWRCGYVDGKLTEDILQLLLGQCLAAVEAVPSTSSIGIRVERDLRDLIKQGRSSGASPDRAESPVDVGQPGHRPLKHLFSRHNLLGQMYIRDDQAMLTIQSGLDHEVSGAASRTRPPTPVPVMIQTADSEIMRDTADQRTGSELVNSASLDAFNSDLDGLFDLSIADMDLFGWSGDLWTNNT
;
A
#
# COMPACT_ATOMS: atom_id res chain seq x y z
N MET A 1 -15.25 -42.21 -22.77
CA MET A 1 -14.72 -41.50 -23.95
C MET A 1 -14.24 -42.53 -24.96
N ASP A 2 -14.27 -42.21 -26.26
CA ASP A 2 -13.81 -43.11 -27.33
C ASP A 2 -12.35 -43.51 -27.07
N HIS A 3 -12.06 -44.81 -27.10
CA HIS A 3 -10.71 -45.33 -26.81
C HIS A 3 -9.68 -44.92 -27.87
N THR A 4 -10.10 -44.86 -29.14
CA THR A 4 -9.23 -44.53 -30.27
C THR A 4 -9.93 -43.54 -31.18
N LEU A 5 -9.23 -42.49 -31.63
CA LEU A 5 -9.71 -41.53 -32.64
C LEU A 5 -8.77 -41.54 -33.84
N PHE A 6 -9.32 -41.42 -35.05
CA PHE A 6 -8.55 -41.36 -36.28
C PHE A 6 -8.77 -40.03 -37.00
N THR A 7 -7.69 -39.44 -37.50
CA THR A 7 -7.69 -38.37 -38.50
C THR A 7 -7.05 -38.87 -39.78
N PRO A 8 -7.00 -38.08 -40.88
CA PRO A 8 -6.28 -38.50 -42.09
C PRO A 8 -4.79 -38.80 -41.86
N GLN A 9 -4.18 -38.20 -40.84
CA GLN A 9 -2.73 -38.29 -40.58
C GLN A 9 -2.39 -38.87 -39.20
N LEU A 10 -3.36 -39.00 -38.29
CA LEU A 10 -3.10 -39.33 -36.89
C LEU A 10 -3.99 -40.46 -36.35
N LYS A 11 -3.43 -41.20 -35.39
CA LYS A 11 -4.13 -42.10 -34.46
C LYS A 11 -3.97 -41.54 -33.05
N LEU A 12 -5.08 -41.23 -32.38
CA LEU A 12 -5.10 -40.76 -31.00
C LEU A 12 -5.58 -41.91 -30.10
N THR A 13 -4.77 -42.30 -29.14
CA THR A 13 -5.06 -43.41 -28.20
C THR A 13 -5.32 -42.85 -26.81
N LEU A 14 -6.46 -43.17 -26.22
CA LEU A 14 -6.84 -42.71 -24.88
C LEU A 14 -5.91 -43.38 -23.84
N ILE A 15 -5.25 -42.57 -23.03
CA ILE A 15 -4.41 -43.03 -21.92
C ILE A 15 -5.27 -43.05 -20.65
N THR A 16 -5.51 -44.25 -20.12
CA THR A 16 -6.23 -44.45 -18.85
C THR A 16 -5.27 -44.63 -17.68
N THR A 17 -4.13 -45.28 -17.91
CA THR A 17 -3.06 -45.54 -16.93
C THR A 17 -1.69 -45.37 -17.57
N ALA A 18 -0.69 -44.97 -16.78
CA ALA A 18 0.71 -44.91 -17.22
C ALA A 18 1.62 -45.26 -16.03
N GLU A 19 1.84 -46.55 -15.83
CA GLU A 19 2.71 -47.07 -14.78
C GLU A 19 4.17 -47.06 -15.25
N ARG A 20 5.13 -47.00 -14.30
CA ARG A 20 6.55 -47.03 -14.67
C ARG A 20 6.87 -48.33 -15.42
N GLY A 21 7.50 -48.19 -16.59
CA GLY A 21 7.80 -49.32 -17.48
C GLY A 21 6.67 -49.66 -18.46
N SER A 22 5.54 -48.96 -18.43
CA SER A 22 4.53 -49.04 -19.50
C SER A 22 4.91 -48.18 -20.69
N GLN A 23 4.42 -48.55 -21.87
CA GLN A 23 4.70 -47.83 -23.11
C GLN A 23 4.15 -46.39 -23.07
N GLU A 24 3.01 -46.19 -22.43
CA GLU A 24 2.37 -44.88 -22.23
C GLU A 24 3.22 -43.98 -21.34
N PHE A 25 3.82 -44.53 -20.28
CA PHE A 25 4.68 -43.78 -19.39
C PHE A 25 5.98 -43.36 -20.11
N GLU A 26 6.54 -44.23 -20.95
CA GLU A 26 7.70 -43.89 -21.78
C GLU A 26 7.41 -42.74 -22.73
N TRP A 27 6.27 -42.76 -23.43
CA TRP A 27 5.84 -41.64 -24.28
C TRP A 27 5.71 -40.33 -23.51
N LEU A 28 5.10 -40.35 -22.33
CA LEU A 28 4.96 -39.18 -21.47
C LEU A 28 6.31 -38.66 -20.98
N HIS A 29 7.24 -39.57 -20.65
CA HIS A 29 8.57 -39.20 -20.20
C HIS A 29 9.42 -38.62 -21.34
N GLU A 30 9.38 -39.23 -22.52
CA GLU A 30 10.06 -38.76 -23.74
C GLU A 30 9.63 -37.32 -24.05
N LEU A 31 8.32 -37.07 -24.12
CA LEU A 31 7.78 -35.75 -24.42
C LEU A 31 8.16 -34.68 -23.39
N ARG A 32 8.17 -35.04 -22.10
CA ARG A 32 8.41 -34.08 -21.01
C ARG A 32 9.88 -33.80 -20.73
N ARG A 33 10.78 -34.71 -21.14
CA ARG A 33 12.23 -34.51 -21.02
C ARG A 33 12.77 -33.64 -22.16
N ASP A 34 12.08 -33.60 -23.31
CA ASP A 34 12.45 -32.72 -24.42
C ASP A 34 12.22 -31.24 -24.04
N GLU A 35 13.32 -30.49 -23.98
CA GLU A 35 13.33 -29.07 -23.58
C GLU A 35 12.44 -28.20 -24.49
N LYS A 36 12.40 -28.50 -25.79
CA LYS A 36 11.63 -27.71 -26.77
C LYS A 36 10.14 -27.99 -26.66
N ALA A 37 9.75 -29.25 -26.44
CA ALA A 37 8.36 -29.66 -26.28
C ALA A 37 7.76 -29.19 -24.94
N ALA A 38 8.58 -29.14 -23.88
CA ALA A 38 8.17 -28.72 -22.55
C ALA A 38 8.34 -27.21 -22.28
N PHE A 39 8.97 -26.44 -23.19
CA PHE A 39 9.24 -25.00 -23.02
C PHE A 39 7.99 -24.18 -22.65
N TRP A 40 6.86 -24.46 -23.30
CA TRP A 40 5.58 -23.77 -23.04
C TRP A 40 4.71 -24.47 -21.97
N SER A 41 5.23 -25.52 -21.33
CA SER A 41 4.51 -26.23 -20.28
C SER A 41 4.58 -25.45 -18.97
N ILE A 42 3.42 -25.18 -18.36
CA ILE A 42 3.33 -24.60 -17.01
C ILE A 42 3.95 -25.50 -15.92
N HIS A 43 4.19 -26.77 -16.24
CA HIS A 43 4.79 -27.75 -15.33
C HIS A 43 6.31 -27.91 -15.55
N GLY A 44 6.90 -27.17 -16.50
CA GLY A 44 8.32 -27.27 -16.83
C GLY A 44 8.75 -28.63 -17.39
N ILE A 45 10.06 -28.79 -17.54
CA ILE A 45 10.74 -30.00 -18.05
C ILE A 45 10.83 -31.05 -16.94
N SER A 46 10.54 -32.31 -17.26
CA SER A 46 10.77 -33.43 -16.33
C SER A 46 12.25 -33.82 -16.33
N LYS A 47 12.91 -33.77 -15.18
CA LYS A 47 14.32 -34.16 -15.02
C LYS A 47 14.48 -35.59 -14.52
N SER A 48 13.40 -36.15 -13.98
CA SER A 48 13.34 -37.48 -13.38
C SER A 48 12.05 -38.22 -13.76
N PHE A 49 12.01 -39.53 -13.51
CA PHE A 49 10.77 -40.31 -13.69
C PHE A 49 9.70 -39.90 -12.68
N GLU A 50 10.09 -39.48 -11.49
CA GLU A 50 9.21 -38.94 -10.44
C GLU A 50 8.45 -37.70 -10.92
N ASP A 51 9.12 -36.80 -11.65
CA ASP A 51 8.49 -35.60 -12.22
C ASP A 51 7.41 -35.96 -13.25
N THR A 52 7.69 -36.95 -14.10
CA THR A 52 6.72 -37.46 -15.09
C THR A 52 5.55 -38.14 -14.39
N GLU A 53 5.80 -38.92 -13.34
CA GLU A 53 4.74 -39.58 -12.57
C GLU A 53 3.80 -38.57 -11.91
N ARG A 54 4.35 -37.47 -11.35
CA ARG A 54 3.56 -36.37 -10.80
C ARG A 54 2.70 -35.70 -11.87
N PHE A 55 3.24 -35.52 -13.07
CA PHE A 55 2.47 -35.02 -14.21
C PHE A 55 1.36 -36.00 -14.64
N SER A 56 1.66 -37.29 -14.78
CA SER A 56 0.68 -38.33 -15.15
C SER A 56 -0.49 -38.36 -14.17
N LYS A 57 -0.21 -38.29 -12.87
CA LYS A 57 -1.24 -38.20 -11.80
C LYS A 57 -2.14 -36.96 -11.92
N ASN A 58 -1.70 -35.90 -12.60
CA ASN A 58 -2.48 -34.68 -12.81
C ASN A 58 -3.32 -34.69 -14.09
N VAL A 59 -2.95 -35.47 -15.11
CA VAL A 59 -3.62 -35.46 -16.43
C VAL A 59 -4.41 -36.73 -16.72
N LEU A 60 -4.11 -37.84 -16.07
CA LEU A 60 -4.81 -39.11 -16.26
C LEU A 60 -6.06 -39.22 -15.37
N PRO A 61 -7.05 -40.05 -15.78
CA PRO A 61 -8.24 -40.31 -14.98
C PRO A 61 -7.93 -40.79 -13.57
N THR A 62 -8.76 -40.40 -12.59
CA THR A 62 -8.64 -40.79 -11.18
C THR A 62 -9.94 -41.42 -10.68
N THR A 63 -9.84 -42.39 -9.78
CA THR A 63 -11.00 -42.97 -9.08
C THR A 63 -11.55 -42.00 -8.06
N VAL A 64 -12.86 -41.79 -8.04
CA VAL A 64 -13.54 -40.93 -7.05
C VAL A 64 -13.52 -41.61 -5.68
N LYS A 65 -12.99 -40.93 -4.65
CA LYS A 65 -13.13 -41.34 -3.25
C LYS A 65 -14.43 -40.77 -2.67
N GLU A 66 -15.07 -41.47 -1.73
CA GLU A 66 -16.31 -40.99 -1.09
C GLU A 66 -16.13 -39.58 -0.52
N GLY A 67 -16.95 -38.64 -0.99
CA GLY A 67 -16.93 -37.23 -0.56
C GLY A 67 -16.18 -36.26 -1.48
N GLU A 68 -15.44 -36.73 -2.49
CA GLU A 68 -14.72 -35.84 -3.44
C GLU A 68 -15.53 -35.54 -4.71
N THR A 69 -15.43 -34.30 -5.20
CA THR A 69 -16.01 -33.88 -6.49
C THR A 69 -15.33 -34.60 -7.66
N LYS A 70 -16.13 -35.22 -8.53
CA LYS A 70 -15.66 -35.95 -9.72
C LYS A 70 -14.80 -35.04 -10.62
N SER A 71 -13.52 -35.38 -10.77
CA SER A 71 -12.59 -34.70 -11.69
C SER A 71 -12.67 -35.35 -13.08
N TYR A 72 -12.94 -34.56 -14.12
CA TYR A 72 -13.02 -35.02 -15.50
C TYR A 72 -11.65 -34.84 -16.14
N ARG A 73 -11.06 -35.93 -16.64
CA ARG A 73 -9.73 -35.90 -17.24
C ARG A 73 -9.69 -36.83 -18.45
N ILE A 74 -9.17 -36.32 -19.55
CA ILE A 74 -9.02 -37.01 -20.83
C ILE A 74 -7.61 -36.73 -21.30
N ALA A 75 -6.86 -37.78 -21.64
CA ALA A 75 -5.53 -37.66 -22.20
C ALA A 75 -5.41 -38.59 -23.39
N TYR A 76 -5.10 -38.06 -24.58
CA TYR A 76 -4.82 -38.86 -25.77
C TYR A 76 -3.34 -38.77 -26.12
N ALA A 77 -2.68 -39.92 -26.26
CA ALA A 77 -1.41 -40.04 -26.95
C ALA A 77 -1.63 -39.88 -28.46
N VAL A 78 -0.93 -38.94 -29.08
CA VAL A 78 -1.06 -38.62 -30.49
C VAL A 78 0.05 -39.33 -31.26
N HIS A 79 -0.33 -40.15 -32.24
CA HIS A 79 0.58 -40.88 -33.10
C HIS A 79 0.39 -40.47 -34.56
N GLU A 80 1.51 -40.22 -35.26
CA GLU A 80 1.57 -40.05 -36.72
C GLU A 80 1.41 -41.41 -37.41
N LEU A 81 0.50 -41.49 -38.38
CA LEU A 81 0.33 -42.66 -39.26
C LEU A 81 1.48 -42.69 -40.28
N LEU A 82 2.25 -43.77 -40.30
CA LEU A 82 3.38 -43.93 -41.23
C LEU A 82 2.88 -44.57 -42.56
N PRO A 83 3.43 -44.15 -43.71
CA PRO A 83 3.04 -44.70 -45.00
C PRO A 83 3.41 -46.19 -45.11
N THR A 84 2.44 -47.03 -45.50
CA THR A 84 2.65 -48.46 -45.80
C THR A 84 2.97 -48.66 -47.28
N SER A 85 4.03 -49.41 -47.57
CA SER A 85 4.53 -49.69 -48.93
C SER A 85 3.70 -50.74 -49.71
N GLY A 86 2.36 -50.71 -49.62
CA GLY A 86 1.48 -51.70 -50.25
C GLY A 86 0.04 -51.23 -50.37
N ASN A 87 -0.58 -51.52 -51.51
CA ASN A 87 -1.84 -50.92 -51.98
C ASN A 87 -3.10 -51.72 -51.59
N ASP A 88 -3.07 -52.41 -50.45
CA ASP A 88 -4.23 -53.14 -49.95
C ASP A 88 -4.98 -52.30 -48.92
N ALA A 89 -6.31 -52.45 -48.87
CA ALA A 89 -7.18 -51.77 -47.92
C ALA A 89 -6.92 -52.29 -46.49
N VAL A 90 -5.83 -51.83 -45.89
CA VAL A 90 -5.45 -52.13 -44.51
C VAL A 90 -6.40 -51.37 -43.57
N ASN A 91 -7.01 -52.07 -42.61
CA ASN A 91 -7.77 -51.42 -41.54
C ASN A 91 -6.88 -50.34 -40.91
N LYS A 92 -7.41 -49.12 -40.70
CA LYS A 92 -6.62 -48.00 -40.14
C LYS A 92 -5.93 -48.32 -38.82
N GLU A 93 -6.39 -49.35 -38.10
CA GLU A 93 -5.80 -49.83 -36.86
C GLU A 93 -4.44 -50.50 -37.03
N ASP A 94 -4.16 -51.10 -38.20
CA ASP A 94 -2.97 -51.90 -38.51
C ASP A 94 -1.84 -51.06 -39.16
N ILE A 95 -2.08 -49.77 -39.42
CA ILE A 95 -1.06 -48.87 -39.97
C ILE A 95 0.00 -48.63 -38.88
N PRO A 96 1.30 -48.79 -39.19
CA PRO A 96 2.37 -48.50 -38.25
C PRO A 96 2.33 -47.03 -37.84
N THR A 97 2.50 -46.76 -36.55
CA THR A 97 2.36 -45.40 -36.01
C THR A 97 3.58 -44.99 -35.18
N ARG A 98 3.87 -43.69 -35.15
CA ARG A 98 4.94 -43.12 -34.32
C ARG A 98 4.36 -42.11 -33.32
N PHE A 99 4.70 -42.22 -32.05
CA PHE A 99 4.30 -41.23 -31.03
C PHE A 99 4.91 -39.86 -31.35
N VAL A 100 4.09 -38.80 -31.24
CA VAL A 100 4.51 -37.44 -31.60
C VAL A 100 4.06 -36.37 -30.60
N GLY A 101 3.14 -36.67 -29.69
CA GLY A 101 2.67 -35.68 -28.73
C GLY A 101 1.48 -36.14 -27.90
N ILE A 102 0.94 -35.23 -27.10
CA ILE A 102 -0.21 -35.46 -26.24
C ILE A 102 -1.22 -34.32 -26.37
N ILE A 103 -2.50 -34.64 -26.23
CA ILE A 103 -3.57 -33.67 -25.98
C ILE A 103 -4.34 -34.07 -24.73
N THR A 104 -4.62 -33.09 -23.87
CA THR A 104 -5.28 -33.29 -22.58
C THR A 104 -6.46 -32.35 -22.42
N VAL A 105 -7.56 -32.83 -21.84
CA VAL A 105 -8.70 -32.03 -21.41
C VAL A 105 -8.98 -32.37 -19.95
N LYS A 106 -8.97 -31.38 -19.04
CA LYS A 106 -9.18 -31.62 -17.61
C LYS A 106 -10.04 -30.56 -16.93
N THR A 107 -10.75 -30.94 -15.87
CA THR A 107 -11.40 -29.99 -14.96
C THR A 107 -10.36 -29.08 -14.31
N LEU A 108 -10.76 -27.83 -14.06
CA LEU A 108 -9.95 -26.86 -13.34
C LEU A 108 -9.75 -27.32 -11.89
N GLY A 109 -8.50 -27.60 -11.52
CA GLY A 109 -8.12 -27.88 -10.14
C GLY A 109 -7.62 -26.62 -9.41
N PRO A 110 -7.44 -26.68 -8.09
CA PRO A 110 -6.92 -25.57 -7.29
C PRO A 110 -5.49 -25.12 -7.68
N GLN A 111 -4.75 -25.95 -8.41
CA GLN A 111 -3.42 -25.60 -8.96
C GLN A 111 -3.47 -25.15 -10.44
N GLY A 112 -4.65 -24.99 -11.03
CA GLY A 112 -4.81 -24.45 -12.38
C GLY A 112 -4.59 -22.93 -12.39
N LEU A 113 -4.22 -22.39 -13.55
CA LEU A 113 -4.16 -20.94 -13.73
C LEU A 113 -5.55 -20.34 -13.51
N VAL A 114 -5.68 -19.46 -12.51
CA VAL A 114 -6.92 -18.72 -12.25
C VAL A 114 -7.06 -17.67 -13.34
N ILE A 115 -8.00 -17.93 -14.25
CA ILE A 115 -8.42 -16.96 -15.27
C ILE A 115 -9.68 -16.30 -14.75
N ARG A 116 -9.79 -15.00 -14.95
CA ARG A 116 -10.95 -14.20 -14.53
C ARG A 116 -12.26 -14.72 -15.16
N SER A 117 -13.35 -14.58 -14.43
CA SER A 117 -14.69 -15.01 -14.81
C SER A 117 -15.34 -14.19 -15.94
N ASP A 118 -14.75 -13.06 -16.33
CA ASP A 118 -15.21 -12.16 -17.40
C ASP A 118 -14.77 -12.61 -18.81
N ILE A 119 -13.74 -13.44 -18.92
CA ILE A 119 -13.27 -14.04 -20.19
C ILE A 119 -14.18 -15.19 -20.62
N LEU A 120 -14.80 -15.85 -19.65
CA LEU A 120 -15.76 -16.90 -19.90
C LEU A 120 -17.14 -16.27 -20.15
N PRO A 121 -17.95 -16.81 -21.08
CA PRO A 121 -19.33 -16.38 -21.24
C PRO A 121 -20.05 -16.36 -19.88
N PRO A 122 -20.94 -15.39 -19.59
CA PRO A 122 -21.69 -15.34 -18.32
C PRO A 122 -22.42 -16.66 -18.00
N SER A 123 -22.83 -17.38 -19.05
CA SER A 123 -23.46 -18.69 -18.98
C SER A 123 -22.59 -19.79 -18.35
N THR A 124 -21.29 -19.57 -18.18
CA THR A 124 -20.41 -20.50 -17.45
C THR A 124 -20.65 -20.51 -15.95
N SER A 125 -21.31 -19.49 -15.40
CA SER A 125 -21.68 -19.41 -13.98
C SER A 125 -23.07 -20.03 -13.68
N GLU A 126 -23.77 -20.54 -14.70
CA GLU A 126 -25.09 -21.15 -14.53
C GLU A 126 -24.98 -22.56 -13.89
N PRO A 127 -25.94 -22.96 -13.04
CA PRO A 127 -26.04 -24.34 -12.55
C PRO A 127 -26.07 -25.32 -13.72
N GLY A 128 -25.31 -26.42 -13.64
CA GLY A 128 -25.23 -27.43 -14.71
C GLY A 128 -24.16 -27.15 -15.79
N CYS A 129 -23.33 -26.12 -15.63
CA CYS A 129 -22.19 -25.84 -16.51
C CYS A 129 -20.85 -26.35 -15.94
N LEU A 130 -20.01 -26.95 -16.79
CA LEU A 130 -18.63 -27.35 -16.46
C LEU A 130 -17.63 -26.61 -17.33
N VAL A 131 -16.58 -26.06 -16.73
CA VAL A 131 -15.44 -25.51 -17.46
C VAL A 131 -14.26 -26.48 -17.38
N VAL A 132 -13.72 -26.84 -18.54
CA VAL A 132 -12.54 -27.69 -18.68
C VAL A 132 -11.45 -26.98 -19.47
N GLU A 133 -10.20 -27.35 -19.21
CA GLU A 133 -9.03 -26.79 -19.88
C GLU A 133 -8.41 -27.81 -20.83
N MET A 134 -8.18 -27.37 -22.06
CA MET A 134 -7.47 -28.11 -23.08
C MET A 134 -6.01 -27.64 -23.18
N GLY A 135 -5.09 -28.59 -23.15
CA GLY A 135 -3.67 -28.39 -23.37
C GLY A 135 -3.12 -29.44 -24.33
N TYR A 136 -2.02 -29.13 -25.01
CA TYR A 136 -1.32 -30.08 -25.86
C TYR A 136 0.18 -29.80 -25.87
N SER A 137 0.96 -30.81 -26.21
CA SER A 137 2.41 -30.70 -26.43
C SER A 137 2.84 -31.70 -27.49
N TYR A 138 3.82 -31.32 -28.32
CA TYR A 138 4.34 -32.14 -29.41
C TYR A 138 5.85 -32.11 -29.43
N LEU A 139 6.46 -33.25 -29.77
CA LEU A 139 7.88 -33.34 -30.07
C LEU A 139 8.21 -32.44 -31.27
N PRO A 140 9.43 -31.86 -31.34
CA PRO A 140 9.83 -30.99 -32.44
C PRO A 140 9.69 -31.62 -33.84
N SER A 141 9.79 -32.94 -33.94
CA SER A 141 9.61 -33.73 -35.18
C SER A 141 8.21 -33.62 -35.80
N ALA A 142 7.22 -33.17 -35.03
CA ALA A 142 5.83 -33.02 -35.46
C ALA A 142 5.41 -31.56 -35.72
N TRP A 143 6.28 -30.59 -35.47
CA TRP A 143 5.95 -29.18 -35.63
C TRP A 143 5.80 -28.81 -37.11
N GLY A 144 4.85 -27.90 -37.41
CA GLY A 144 4.59 -27.43 -38.78
C GLY A 144 3.79 -28.37 -39.68
N LYS A 145 3.53 -29.62 -39.25
CA LYS A 145 2.81 -30.63 -40.05
C LYS A 145 1.27 -30.57 -39.94
N GLY A 146 0.73 -29.64 -39.13
CA GLY A 146 -0.73 -29.51 -38.93
C GLY A 146 -1.32 -30.45 -37.86
N TYR A 147 -0.53 -31.37 -37.31
CA TYR A 147 -1.01 -32.40 -36.39
C TYR A 147 -1.76 -31.88 -35.16
N ALA A 148 -1.30 -30.78 -34.56
CA ALA A 148 -1.98 -30.16 -33.43
C ALA A 148 -3.40 -29.70 -33.78
N THR A 149 -3.61 -29.18 -34.99
CA THR A 149 -4.94 -28.73 -35.44
C THR A 149 -5.89 -29.92 -35.61
N ASP A 150 -5.40 -30.99 -36.22
CA ASP A 150 -6.19 -32.20 -36.46
C ASP A 150 -6.55 -32.90 -35.14
N ALA A 151 -5.60 -33.01 -34.22
CA ALA A 151 -5.82 -33.62 -32.91
C ALA A 151 -6.79 -32.81 -32.04
N VAL A 152 -6.69 -31.47 -32.03
CA VAL A 152 -7.63 -30.60 -31.32
C VAL A 152 -9.04 -30.79 -31.88
N LYS A 153 -9.22 -30.77 -33.20
CA LYS A 153 -10.53 -30.99 -33.84
C LYS A 153 -11.10 -32.36 -33.50
N ALA A 154 -10.30 -33.42 -33.63
CA ALA A 154 -10.74 -34.78 -33.32
C ALA A 154 -11.15 -34.93 -31.84
N THR A 155 -10.39 -34.34 -30.92
CA THR A 155 -10.67 -34.38 -29.48
C THR A 155 -11.93 -33.59 -29.15
N MET A 156 -12.13 -32.40 -29.73
CA MET A 156 -13.36 -31.62 -29.55
C MET A 156 -14.60 -32.38 -30.05
N GLU A 157 -14.51 -33.05 -31.20
CA GLU A 157 -15.62 -33.87 -31.71
C GLU A 157 -15.89 -35.08 -30.81
N ALA A 158 -14.85 -35.71 -30.25
CA ALA A 158 -15.02 -36.78 -29.25
C ALA A 158 -15.71 -36.25 -27.98
N CYS A 159 -15.32 -35.07 -27.49
CA CYS A 159 -15.97 -34.43 -26.34
C CYS A 159 -17.45 -34.16 -26.60
N LYS A 160 -17.83 -33.73 -27.82
CA LYS A 160 -19.25 -33.53 -28.20
C LYS A 160 -20.06 -34.83 -28.20
N ARG A 161 -19.47 -35.96 -28.61
CA ARG A 161 -20.12 -37.28 -28.60
C ARG A 161 -20.26 -37.85 -27.19
N GLY A 162 -19.30 -37.58 -26.30
CA GLY A 162 -19.23 -38.12 -24.95
C GLY A 162 -20.25 -37.56 -23.95
N LYS A 163 -21.52 -37.36 -24.31
CA LYS A 163 -22.52 -36.72 -23.42
C LYS A 163 -22.64 -37.40 -22.05
N THR A 164 -22.70 -38.73 -22.02
CA THR A 164 -22.77 -39.52 -20.77
C THR A 164 -21.52 -39.38 -19.90
N PHE A 165 -20.35 -39.11 -20.50
CA PHE A 165 -19.13 -38.90 -19.74
C PHE A 165 -19.22 -37.63 -18.88
N TRP A 166 -19.90 -36.59 -19.38
CA TRP A 166 -20.02 -35.27 -18.76
C TRP A 166 -21.16 -35.14 -17.75
N GLU A 167 -21.98 -36.16 -17.54
CA GLU A 167 -23.05 -36.11 -16.53
C GLU A 167 -22.49 -35.80 -15.14
N PRO A 168 -23.08 -34.84 -14.39
CA PRO A 168 -24.43 -34.28 -14.58
C PRO A 168 -24.52 -32.94 -15.34
N TYR A 169 -23.50 -32.53 -16.09
CA TYR A 169 -23.45 -31.20 -16.71
C TYR A 169 -24.16 -31.14 -18.07
N ASP A 170 -25.06 -30.17 -18.22
CA ASP A 170 -25.81 -29.90 -19.46
C ASP A 170 -24.95 -29.18 -20.50
N ARG A 171 -23.96 -28.40 -20.05
CA ARG A 171 -23.06 -27.60 -20.89
C ARG A 171 -21.62 -27.73 -20.44
N VAL A 172 -20.72 -27.98 -21.39
CA VAL A 172 -19.27 -28.05 -21.15
C VAL A 172 -18.56 -26.99 -21.98
N PHE A 173 -17.86 -26.09 -21.29
CA PHE A 173 -17.04 -25.06 -21.89
C PHE A 173 -15.58 -25.50 -21.89
N VAL A 174 -14.96 -25.52 -23.06
CA VAL A 174 -13.54 -25.84 -23.20
C VAL A 174 -12.76 -24.55 -23.37
N ARG A 175 -11.82 -24.28 -22.46
CA ARG A 175 -10.87 -23.17 -22.57
C ARG A 175 -9.48 -23.69 -22.96
N ALA A 176 -8.71 -22.88 -23.66
CA ALA A 176 -7.31 -23.15 -23.96
C ALA A 176 -6.49 -21.87 -23.73
N ILE A 177 -5.31 -22.01 -23.11
CA ILE A 177 -4.42 -20.87 -22.81
C ILE A 177 -3.26 -20.90 -23.80
N VAL A 178 -3.02 -19.78 -24.47
CA VAL A 178 -1.91 -19.64 -25.41
C VAL A 178 -1.16 -18.35 -25.13
N SER A 179 0.16 -18.44 -24.96
CA SER A 179 1.01 -17.25 -24.78
C SER A 179 0.97 -16.35 -26.02
N PRO A 180 0.94 -15.02 -25.87
CA PRO A 180 1.09 -14.08 -26.99
C PRO A 180 2.40 -14.29 -27.77
N GLU A 181 3.43 -14.82 -27.11
CA GLU A 181 4.75 -15.10 -27.68
C GLU A 181 4.82 -16.44 -28.45
N ASN A 182 3.72 -17.21 -28.50
CA ASN A 182 3.63 -18.47 -29.25
C ASN A 182 2.66 -18.36 -30.46
N PRO A 183 3.09 -17.75 -31.57
CA PRO A 183 2.23 -17.54 -32.75
C PRO A 183 1.84 -18.86 -33.44
N ALA A 184 2.59 -19.94 -33.24
CA ALA A 184 2.24 -21.25 -33.78
C ALA A 184 0.97 -21.79 -33.12
N SER A 185 0.92 -21.76 -31.78
CA SER A 185 -0.22 -22.23 -31.00
C SER A 185 -1.47 -21.35 -31.19
N GLN A 186 -1.29 -20.05 -31.39
CA GLN A 186 -2.39 -19.13 -31.74
C GLN A 186 -3.05 -19.55 -33.06
N ARG A 187 -2.24 -19.87 -34.08
CA ARG A 187 -2.74 -20.33 -35.38
C ARG A 187 -3.44 -21.68 -35.27
N VAL A 188 -2.95 -22.60 -34.44
CA VAL A 188 -3.62 -23.88 -34.17
C VAL A 188 -5.02 -23.63 -33.61
N MET A 189 -5.14 -22.80 -32.57
CA MET A 189 -6.44 -22.50 -31.96
C MET A 189 -7.38 -21.79 -32.93
N ALA A 190 -6.89 -20.81 -33.68
CA ALA A 190 -7.67 -20.09 -34.69
C ALA A 190 -8.21 -21.01 -35.81
N LYS A 191 -7.46 -22.06 -36.19
CA LYS A 191 -7.87 -23.02 -37.23
C LYS A 191 -8.75 -24.16 -36.73
N SER A 192 -8.77 -24.38 -35.41
CA SER A 192 -9.45 -25.54 -34.79
C SER A 192 -10.89 -25.24 -34.40
N VAL A 193 -11.27 -23.98 -34.27
CA VAL A 193 -12.62 -23.55 -33.87
C VAL A 193 -13.40 -23.08 -35.11
N ASN A 194 -14.46 -23.79 -35.49
CA ASN A 194 -15.37 -23.34 -36.55
C ASN A 194 -16.11 -22.06 -36.11
N ALA A 195 -16.25 -21.11 -37.04
CA ALA A 195 -16.60 -19.70 -36.83
C ALA A 195 -18.02 -19.39 -36.26
N THR A 196 -18.72 -20.32 -35.60
CA THR A 196 -20.15 -20.15 -35.27
C THR A 196 -20.46 -19.75 -33.82
N SER A 197 -19.48 -19.58 -32.94
CA SER A 197 -19.65 -18.88 -31.64
C SER A 197 -18.28 -18.55 -31.04
N THR A 198 -17.44 -17.86 -31.80
CA THR A 198 -16.22 -17.26 -31.25
C THR A 198 -16.60 -15.88 -30.73
N THR A 199 -16.66 -15.70 -29.41
CA THR A 199 -16.29 -14.40 -28.84
C THR A 199 -14.80 -14.27 -29.10
N ARG A 200 -14.43 -13.81 -30.30
CA ARG A 200 -13.07 -13.34 -30.57
C ARG A 200 -12.90 -12.10 -29.70
N VAL A 201 -12.38 -12.25 -28.49
CA VAL A 201 -11.76 -11.12 -27.78
C VAL A 201 -10.38 -10.91 -28.42
N SER A 202 -10.40 -10.50 -29.69
CA SER A 202 -9.28 -9.92 -30.41
C SER A 202 -9.79 -8.72 -31.22
N SER A 203 -10.56 -7.87 -30.57
CA SER A 203 -10.31 -6.45 -30.68
C SER A 203 -9.61 -6.07 -29.37
N TYR A 204 -8.38 -5.56 -29.46
CA TYR A 204 -8.10 -4.41 -28.60
C TYR A 204 -9.07 -3.33 -29.11
N SER A 205 -10.32 -3.41 -28.65
CA SER A 205 -11.14 -2.22 -28.55
C SER A 205 -10.25 -1.27 -27.76
N ASN A 206 -9.94 -0.08 -28.29
CA ASN A 206 -9.28 0.91 -27.45
C ASN A 206 -10.08 0.98 -26.16
N PRO A 207 -9.44 0.82 -24.98
CA PRO A 207 -10.16 0.83 -23.72
C PRO A 207 -11.02 2.09 -23.68
N GLU A 208 -12.33 1.90 -23.45
CA GLU A 208 -13.25 3.03 -23.40
C GLU A 208 -12.90 3.84 -22.16
N ILE A 209 -12.43 5.06 -22.40
CA ILE A 209 -12.08 5.96 -21.32
C ILE A 209 -13.39 6.48 -20.70
N PRO A 210 -13.54 6.46 -19.37
CA PRO A 210 -14.71 7.02 -18.70
C PRO A 210 -15.01 8.46 -19.13
N ALA A 211 -16.29 8.79 -19.26
CA ALA A 211 -16.73 10.10 -19.76
C ALA A 211 -16.15 11.26 -18.93
N GLU A 212 -16.05 11.08 -17.62
CA GLU A 212 -15.49 12.06 -16.67
C GLU A 212 -14.00 12.34 -16.92
N VAL A 213 -13.26 11.38 -17.46
CA VAL A 213 -11.86 11.55 -17.84
C VAL A 213 -11.76 12.33 -19.15
N ILE A 214 -12.64 12.03 -20.12
CA ILE A 214 -12.72 12.72 -21.40
C ILE A 214 -13.14 14.19 -21.22
N THR A 215 -14.10 14.46 -20.33
CA THR A 215 -14.51 15.84 -20.01
C THR A 215 -13.41 16.65 -19.34
N THR A 216 -12.50 15.99 -18.63
CA THR A 216 -11.32 16.63 -18.03
C THR A 216 -10.30 17.02 -19.11
N SER A 217 -10.08 16.17 -20.12
CA SER A 217 -9.33 16.53 -21.33
C SER A 217 -9.54 15.58 -22.50
N LEU A 218 -9.82 16.18 -23.67
CA LEU A 218 -9.89 15.48 -24.97
C LEU A 218 -8.54 14.91 -25.43
N SER A 219 -7.42 15.34 -24.84
CA SER A 219 -6.08 14.82 -25.17
C SER A 219 -5.78 13.44 -24.57
N LEU A 220 -6.56 13.00 -23.58
CA LEU A 220 -6.38 11.71 -22.92
C LEU A 220 -7.04 10.60 -23.75
N ASN A 221 -6.22 9.82 -24.44
CA ASN A 221 -6.65 8.65 -25.21
C ASN A 221 -6.06 7.35 -24.63
N GLY A 222 -6.66 6.20 -24.97
CA GLY A 222 -6.32 4.90 -24.39
C GLY A 222 -4.82 4.60 -24.39
N PRO A 223 -4.10 4.76 -25.53
CA PRO A 223 -2.66 4.55 -25.59
C PRO A 223 -1.84 5.50 -24.69
N THR A 224 -2.26 6.76 -24.56
CA THR A 224 -1.57 7.73 -23.70
C THR A 224 -1.76 7.38 -22.23
N VAL A 225 -2.98 7.00 -21.85
CA VAL A 225 -3.28 6.55 -20.49
C VAL A 225 -2.49 5.28 -20.16
N LEU A 226 -2.41 4.31 -21.07
CA LEU A 226 -1.61 3.09 -20.85
C LEU A 226 -0.13 3.41 -20.61
N ARG A 227 0.49 4.29 -21.41
CA ARG A 227 1.87 4.73 -21.19
C ARG A 227 2.08 5.39 -19.83
N LEU A 228 1.11 6.20 -19.37
CA LEU A 228 1.16 6.81 -18.04
C LEU A 228 1.05 5.77 -16.93
N LEU A 229 0.20 4.75 -17.09
CA LEU A 229 0.09 3.64 -16.15
C LEU A 229 1.40 2.82 -16.12
N GLU A 230 2.00 2.55 -17.27
CA GLU A 230 3.32 1.89 -17.35
C GLU A 230 4.39 2.67 -16.61
N ALA A 231 4.48 3.99 -16.85
CA ALA A 231 5.40 4.87 -16.16
C ALA A 231 5.11 4.95 -14.65
N PHE A 232 3.83 4.94 -14.24
CA PHE A 232 3.45 4.87 -12.84
C PHE A 232 4.02 3.62 -12.17
N PHE A 233 3.90 2.44 -12.79
CA PHE A 233 4.44 1.20 -12.23
C PHE A 233 5.97 1.12 -12.24
N GLU A 234 6.61 1.80 -13.18
CA GLU A 234 8.07 1.80 -13.27
C GLU A 234 8.72 2.76 -12.26
N TYR A 235 8.15 3.96 -12.07
CA TYR A 235 8.79 5.05 -11.32
C TYR A 235 8.11 5.42 -10.00
N ILE A 236 6.80 5.15 -9.85
CA ILE A 236 6.00 5.65 -8.71
C ILE A 236 5.60 4.50 -7.78
N GLN A 237 5.02 3.42 -8.30
CA GLN A 237 4.60 2.25 -7.50
C GLN A 237 5.70 1.65 -6.62
N PRO A 238 6.99 1.63 -7.01
CA PRO A 238 8.06 1.11 -6.14
C PRO A 238 8.22 1.89 -4.83
N ILE A 239 7.77 3.15 -4.77
CA ILE A 239 7.80 3.97 -3.56
C ILE A 239 6.81 3.36 -2.53
N PRO A 240 7.23 3.13 -1.28
CA PRO A 240 6.43 2.38 -0.29
C PRO A 240 4.97 2.82 -0.16
N VAL A 241 4.71 4.13 -0.12
CA VAL A 241 3.34 4.66 0.04
C VAL A 241 2.41 4.30 -1.13
N TYR A 242 2.93 4.08 -2.34
CA TYR A 242 2.17 3.73 -3.54
C TYR A 242 2.18 2.23 -3.88
N SER A 243 2.84 1.42 -3.05
CA SER A 243 3.17 0.02 -3.37
C SER A 243 1.98 -0.97 -3.30
N PHE A 244 0.76 -0.47 -3.14
CA PHE A 244 -0.48 -1.25 -2.98
C PHE A 244 -1.17 -1.62 -4.30
N PHE A 245 -0.75 -1.06 -5.43
CA PHE A 245 -1.29 -1.45 -6.73
C PHE A 245 -0.59 -2.68 -7.28
N HIS A 246 -1.37 -3.71 -7.63
CA HIS A 246 -0.89 -4.83 -8.44
C HIS A 246 -0.98 -4.50 -9.94
N LYS A 247 0.16 -4.55 -10.66
CA LYS A 247 0.26 -4.13 -12.07
C LYS A 247 -0.73 -4.85 -12.98
N ALA A 248 -0.68 -6.18 -13.02
CA ALA A 248 -1.53 -6.94 -13.93
C ALA A 248 -3.02 -6.72 -13.63
N SER A 249 -3.40 -6.60 -12.35
CA SER A 249 -4.80 -6.37 -11.97
C SER A 249 -5.29 -4.96 -12.33
N LEU A 250 -4.45 -3.93 -12.22
CA LEU A 250 -4.84 -2.56 -12.56
C LEU A 250 -4.89 -2.33 -14.07
N ILE A 251 -3.85 -2.78 -14.80
CA ILE A 251 -3.83 -2.70 -16.27
C ILE A 251 -5.00 -3.45 -16.84
N HIS A 252 -5.29 -4.64 -16.30
CA HIS A 252 -6.45 -5.37 -16.74
C HIS A 252 -7.76 -4.59 -16.54
N ARG A 253 -8.00 -4.03 -15.34
CA ARG A 253 -9.21 -3.23 -15.08
C ARG A 253 -9.37 -2.06 -16.04
N PHE A 254 -8.25 -1.49 -16.50
CA PHE A 254 -8.26 -0.45 -17.52
C PHE A 254 -8.63 -1.00 -18.90
N GLU A 255 -8.01 -2.11 -19.33
CA GLU A 255 -8.30 -2.75 -20.61
C GLU A 255 -9.75 -3.27 -20.72
N SER A 256 -10.35 -3.70 -19.60
CA SER A 256 -11.75 -4.16 -19.53
C SER A 256 -12.76 -3.04 -19.27
N SER A 257 -12.35 -1.76 -19.33
CA SER A 257 -13.22 -0.60 -19.02
C SER A 257 -13.93 -0.67 -17.66
N SER A 258 -13.35 -1.37 -16.68
CA SER A 258 -13.93 -1.58 -15.34
C SER A 258 -13.24 -0.74 -14.26
N ILE A 259 -12.31 0.12 -14.65
CA ILE A 259 -11.65 1.05 -13.74
C ILE A 259 -12.56 2.23 -13.45
N SER A 260 -12.69 2.59 -12.18
CA SER A 260 -13.49 3.74 -11.75
C SER A 260 -12.87 5.06 -12.25
N PRO A 261 -13.69 6.04 -12.67
CA PRO A 261 -13.18 7.32 -13.19
C PRO A 261 -12.29 8.06 -12.18
N GLU A 262 -12.67 8.09 -10.90
CA GLU A 262 -11.93 8.79 -9.85
C GLU A 262 -10.51 8.24 -9.65
N LEU A 263 -10.36 6.91 -9.71
CA LEU A 263 -9.07 6.26 -9.60
C LEU A 263 -8.20 6.52 -10.84
N LEU A 264 -8.78 6.44 -12.03
CA LEU A 264 -8.04 6.67 -13.27
C LEU A 264 -7.53 8.11 -13.36
N LEU A 265 -8.38 9.08 -13.00
CA LEU A 265 -8.00 10.50 -12.90
C LEU A 265 -6.85 10.70 -11.90
N ALA A 266 -6.95 10.10 -10.71
CA ALA A 266 -5.88 10.23 -9.71
C ALA A 266 -4.57 9.59 -10.13
N LEU A 267 -4.60 8.44 -10.84
CA LEU A 267 -3.40 7.80 -11.39
C LEU A 267 -2.74 8.66 -12.46
N ILE A 268 -3.53 9.17 -13.42
CA ILE A 268 -3.06 10.09 -14.47
C ILE A 268 -2.47 11.35 -13.86
N GLY A 269 -3.20 11.96 -12.91
CA GLY A 269 -2.77 13.18 -12.26
C GLY A 269 -1.51 13.00 -11.43
N THR A 270 -1.37 11.87 -10.71
CA THR A 270 -0.15 11.53 -9.98
C THR A 270 1.03 11.30 -10.93
N ALA A 271 0.82 10.62 -12.05
CA ALA A 271 1.86 10.40 -13.06
C ALA A 271 2.37 11.74 -13.61
N TYR A 272 1.48 12.65 -14.01
CA TYR A 272 1.89 13.98 -14.49
C TYR A 272 2.54 14.87 -13.42
N ASP A 273 2.11 14.74 -12.16
CA ASP A 273 2.67 15.51 -11.05
C ASP A 273 4.09 15.04 -10.67
N MET A 274 4.35 13.73 -10.73
CA MET A 274 5.62 13.14 -10.31
C MET A 274 6.66 12.97 -11.42
N LEU A 275 6.22 12.78 -12.67
CA LEU A 275 7.12 12.59 -13.80
C LEU A 275 7.60 13.92 -14.38
N GLU A 276 8.72 13.88 -15.12
CA GLU A 276 9.22 15.05 -15.83
C GLU A 276 8.36 15.34 -17.06
N THR A 277 7.35 16.17 -16.88
CA THR A 277 6.46 16.60 -17.96
C THR A 277 6.43 18.11 -18.11
N GLU A 278 5.99 18.55 -19.28
CA GLU A 278 5.85 19.97 -19.60
C GLU A 278 4.78 20.65 -18.72
N ALA A 279 4.89 21.98 -18.56
CA ALA A 279 3.97 22.76 -17.72
C ALA A 279 2.47 22.54 -18.04
N PRO A 280 2.03 22.45 -19.32
CA PRO A 280 0.63 22.15 -19.63
C PRO A 280 0.17 20.78 -19.12
N MET A 281 1.04 19.78 -19.18
CA MET A 281 0.75 18.42 -18.69
C MET A 281 0.65 18.38 -17.17
N LYS A 282 1.49 19.14 -16.46
CA LYS A 282 1.40 19.28 -15.01
C LYS A 282 0.09 19.94 -14.57
N GLU A 283 -0.34 20.97 -15.28
CA GLU A 283 -1.62 21.62 -15.02
C GLU A 283 -2.80 20.68 -15.30
N LEU A 284 -2.72 19.89 -16.37
CA LEU A 284 -3.69 18.82 -16.63
C LEU A 284 -3.72 17.81 -15.47
N GLY A 285 -2.55 17.38 -15.00
CA GLY A 285 -2.46 16.46 -13.86
C GLY A 285 -3.12 17.01 -12.59
N ARG A 286 -2.91 18.29 -12.30
CA ARG A 286 -3.56 19.00 -11.18
C ARG A 286 -5.08 19.02 -11.33
N LYS A 287 -5.59 19.28 -12.54
CA LYS A 287 -7.03 19.21 -12.83
C LYS A 287 -7.59 17.80 -12.64
N CYS A 288 -6.88 16.78 -13.09
CA CYS A 288 -7.28 15.39 -12.88
C CYS A 288 -7.36 15.03 -11.39
N LEU A 289 -6.37 15.44 -10.58
CA LEU A 289 -6.39 15.22 -9.13
C LEU A 289 -7.55 15.95 -8.44
N SER A 290 -7.81 17.20 -8.80
CA SER A 290 -8.95 17.97 -8.29
C SER A 290 -10.27 17.28 -8.63
N LYS A 291 -10.44 16.83 -9.87
CA LYS A 291 -11.65 16.13 -10.29
C LYS A 291 -11.82 14.77 -9.60
N ALA A 292 -10.72 14.04 -9.39
CA ALA A 292 -10.74 12.80 -8.63
C ALA A 292 -11.18 13.02 -7.17
N GLU A 293 -10.68 14.09 -6.53
CA GLU A 293 -11.11 14.48 -5.18
C GLU A 293 -12.61 14.79 -5.14
N GLU A 294 -13.12 15.62 -6.06
CA GLU A 294 -14.55 15.94 -6.17
C GLU A 294 -15.42 14.67 -6.26
N LEU A 295 -15.07 13.73 -7.15
CA LEU A 295 -15.83 12.49 -7.33
C LEU A 295 -15.85 11.61 -6.06
N VAL A 296 -14.73 11.56 -5.32
CA VAL A 296 -14.69 10.85 -4.04
C VAL A 296 -15.59 11.54 -3.01
N MET A 297 -15.56 12.87 -2.95
CA MET A 297 -16.33 13.66 -1.98
C MET A 297 -17.84 13.61 -2.27
N GLU A 298 -18.25 13.62 -3.54
CA GLU A 298 -19.64 13.35 -3.95
C GLU A 298 -20.10 11.96 -3.46
N GLY A 299 -19.21 10.97 -3.54
CA GLY A 299 -19.43 9.60 -3.11
C GLY A 299 -19.10 9.30 -1.64
N ILE A 300 -18.97 10.30 -0.75
CA ILE A 300 -18.42 10.09 0.61
C ILE A 300 -19.21 9.06 1.46
N LYS A 301 -20.50 8.87 1.20
CA LYS A 301 -21.38 7.96 1.95
C LYS A 301 -21.19 6.48 1.61
N THR A 302 -20.41 6.15 0.58
CA THR A 302 -20.20 4.77 0.12
C THR A 302 -18.72 4.38 0.20
N PRO A 303 -18.23 3.93 1.38
CA PRO A 303 -16.85 3.51 1.57
C PRO A 303 -16.45 2.43 0.55
N SER A 304 -15.30 2.58 -0.09
CA SER A 304 -14.75 1.57 -1.00
C SER A 304 -13.22 1.58 -0.99
N ALA A 305 -12.61 0.43 -1.27
CA ALA A 305 -11.16 0.34 -1.37
C ALA A 305 -10.61 1.26 -2.48
N VAL A 306 -11.35 1.40 -3.57
CA VAL A 306 -11.04 2.31 -4.69
C VAL A 306 -10.95 3.76 -4.22
N LYS A 307 -11.91 4.24 -3.40
CA LYS A 307 -11.87 5.60 -2.86
C LYS A 307 -10.68 5.82 -1.93
N ILE A 308 -10.30 4.82 -1.14
CA ILE A 308 -9.08 4.89 -0.32
C ILE A 308 -7.84 5.00 -1.22
N GLN A 309 -7.74 4.18 -2.26
CA GLN A 309 -6.66 4.24 -3.25
C GLN A 309 -6.55 5.64 -3.87
N THR A 310 -7.69 6.21 -4.31
CA THR A 310 -7.78 7.58 -4.85
C THR A 310 -7.37 8.63 -3.82
N LEU A 311 -7.88 8.56 -2.58
CA LEU A 311 -7.56 9.50 -1.52
C LEU A 311 -6.07 9.49 -1.18
N ILE A 312 -5.41 8.32 -1.14
CA ILE A 312 -3.96 8.26 -0.90
C ILE A 312 -3.20 9.04 -1.97
N LEU A 313 -3.55 8.88 -3.25
CA LEU A 313 -2.92 9.61 -4.36
C LEU A 313 -3.12 11.13 -4.23
N VAL A 314 -4.35 11.56 -3.94
CA VAL A 314 -4.72 12.98 -3.74
C VAL A 314 -4.03 13.60 -2.52
N ILE A 315 -4.04 12.91 -1.38
CA ILE A 315 -3.37 13.34 -0.14
C ILE A 315 -1.89 13.59 -0.39
N GLN A 316 -1.21 12.68 -1.09
CA GLN A 316 0.21 12.84 -1.38
C GLN A 316 0.48 14.00 -2.36
N ALA A 317 -0.41 14.22 -3.34
CA ALA A 317 -0.29 15.37 -4.24
C ALA A 317 -0.42 16.70 -3.49
N HIS A 318 -1.41 16.82 -2.59
CA HIS A 318 -1.56 18.00 -1.74
C HIS A 318 -0.35 18.25 -0.85
N CYS A 319 0.20 17.19 -0.23
CA CYS A 319 1.45 17.28 0.52
C CYS A 319 2.58 17.84 -0.37
N ARG A 320 2.75 17.36 -1.60
CA ARG A 320 3.77 17.90 -2.52
C ARG A 320 3.53 19.36 -2.91
N GLN A 321 2.27 19.77 -3.02
CA GLN A 321 1.87 21.15 -3.27
C GLN A 321 1.98 22.05 -2.03
N GLY A 322 2.34 21.49 -0.87
CA GLY A 322 2.53 22.24 0.37
C GLY A 322 1.21 22.61 1.04
N GLN A 323 0.10 22.03 0.59
CA GLN A 323 -1.20 22.13 1.25
C GLN A 323 -1.22 21.11 2.37
N ILE A 324 -1.42 21.55 3.61
CA ILE A 324 -1.35 20.65 4.79
C ILE A 324 -2.74 20.34 5.34
N THR A 325 -3.62 21.33 5.39
CA THR A 325 -4.96 21.15 5.96
C THR A 325 -5.76 20.09 5.20
N ALA A 326 -5.72 20.12 3.86
CA ALA A 326 -6.42 19.15 3.03
C ALA A 326 -5.97 17.69 3.28
N PRO A 327 -4.65 17.34 3.22
CA PRO A 327 -4.16 16.01 3.58
C PRO A 327 -4.64 15.52 4.93
N PHE A 328 -4.60 16.37 5.96
CA PHE A 328 -5.00 15.99 7.31
C PHE A 328 -6.49 15.61 7.38
N MET A 329 -7.36 16.41 6.75
CA MET A 329 -8.80 16.15 6.74
C MET A 329 -9.18 14.97 5.84
N LEU A 330 -8.61 14.88 4.64
CA LEU A 330 -8.86 13.78 3.70
C LEU A 330 -8.36 12.44 4.25
N PHE A 331 -7.24 12.45 5.00
CA PHE A 331 -6.73 11.26 5.65
C PHE A 331 -7.72 10.72 6.69
N ALA A 332 -8.41 11.57 7.45
CA ALA A 332 -9.44 11.13 8.39
C ALA A 332 -10.61 10.40 7.71
N ILE A 333 -10.98 10.82 6.50
CA ILE A 333 -11.98 10.13 5.68
C ILE A 333 -11.45 8.77 5.23
N ALA A 334 -10.22 8.73 4.70
CA ALA A 334 -9.59 7.48 4.24
C ALA A 334 -9.43 6.45 5.37
N ALA A 335 -9.01 6.89 6.56
CA ALA A 335 -8.89 6.04 7.75
C ALA A 335 -10.25 5.46 8.16
N ARG A 336 -11.32 6.28 8.20
CA ARG A 336 -12.68 5.82 8.49
C ARG A 336 -13.19 4.81 7.47
N PHE A 337 -12.93 5.02 6.18
CA PHE A 337 -13.24 4.03 5.14
C PHE A 337 -12.49 2.72 5.35
N ALA A 338 -11.20 2.77 5.70
CA ALA A 338 -10.39 1.59 5.92
C ALA A 338 -10.92 0.74 7.08
N HIS A 339 -11.27 1.38 8.20
CA HIS A 339 -11.87 0.72 9.36
C HIS A 339 -13.26 0.16 9.05
N ALA A 340 -14.10 0.91 8.33
CA ALA A 340 -15.43 0.46 7.91
C ALA A 340 -15.35 -0.79 7.01
N LEU A 341 -14.35 -0.86 6.13
CA LEU A 341 -14.10 -2.01 5.25
C LEU A 341 -13.32 -3.14 5.92
N ARG A 342 -12.95 -2.98 7.20
CA ARG A 342 -12.11 -3.92 7.98
C ARG A 342 -10.79 -4.24 7.28
N LEU A 343 -10.16 -3.24 6.65
CA LEU A 343 -8.83 -3.40 6.03
C LEU A 343 -7.73 -3.71 7.07
N ASN A 344 -7.97 -3.35 8.32
CA ASN A 344 -7.10 -3.64 9.45
C ASN A 344 -7.21 -5.08 9.97
N HIS A 345 -8.02 -5.94 9.35
CA HIS A 345 -8.12 -7.37 9.71
C HIS A 345 -7.91 -8.26 8.47
N GLU A 346 -7.31 -9.43 8.66
CA GLU A 346 -7.29 -10.47 7.63
C GLU A 346 -8.73 -10.92 7.32
N THR A 347 -9.06 -11.13 6.04
CA THR A 347 -10.40 -11.53 5.60
C THR A 347 -10.36 -12.94 5.00
N SER A 348 -11.10 -13.88 5.59
CA SER A 348 -11.23 -15.24 5.03
C SER A 348 -12.08 -15.23 3.75
N GLY A 349 -11.67 -16.00 2.75
CA GLY A 349 -12.45 -16.21 1.51
C GLY A 349 -12.12 -15.27 0.35
N LEU A 350 -11.22 -14.29 0.55
CA LEU A 350 -10.62 -13.54 -0.56
C LEU A 350 -9.49 -14.36 -1.20
N CYS A 351 -9.22 -14.13 -2.49
CA CYS A 351 -8.03 -14.72 -3.08
C CYS A 351 -6.77 -14.05 -2.49
N TYR A 352 -5.65 -14.77 -2.47
CA TYR A 352 -4.41 -14.28 -1.85
C TYR A 352 -3.99 -12.90 -2.35
N LEU A 353 -4.09 -12.65 -3.67
CA LEU A 353 -3.67 -11.40 -4.27
C LEU A 353 -4.54 -10.20 -3.85
N GLU A 354 -5.85 -10.42 -3.70
CA GLU A 354 -6.77 -9.40 -3.16
C GLU A 354 -6.47 -9.12 -1.70
N GLN A 355 -6.23 -10.18 -0.92
CA GLN A 355 -5.86 -10.04 0.49
C GLN A 355 -4.55 -9.25 0.64
N GLU A 356 -3.51 -9.60 -0.13
CA GLU A 356 -2.22 -8.90 -0.11
C GLU A 356 -2.34 -7.44 -0.57
N SER A 357 -3.18 -7.15 -1.57
CA SER A 357 -3.46 -5.77 -1.99
C SER A 357 -4.14 -4.96 -0.86
N ARG A 358 -5.04 -5.58 -0.10
CA ARG A 358 -5.67 -4.97 1.08
C ARG A 358 -4.67 -4.72 2.21
N ARG A 359 -3.78 -5.69 2.50
CA ARG A 359 -2.69 -5.51 3.48
C ARG A 359 -1.82 -4.31 3.12
N ARG A 360 -1.33 -4.25 1.88
CA ARG A 360 -0.50 -3.13 1.39
C ARG A 360 -1.24 -1.80 1.47
N LEU A 361 -2.52 -1.77 1.13
CA LEU A 361 -3.34 -0.54 1.22
C LEU A 361 -3.44 -0.04 2.68
N MET A 362 -3.65 -0.95 3.64
CA MET A 362 -3.68 -0.62 5.06
C MET A 362 -2.32 -0.12 5.56
N TRP A 363 -1.23 -0.77 5.16
CA TRP A 363 0.13 -0.37 5.52
C TRP A 363 0.57 0.96 4.90
N SER A 364 0.08 1.30 3.71
CA SER A 364 0.23 2.64 3.15
C SER A 364 -0.47 3.69 4.00
N LEU A 365 -1.71 3.44 4.45
CA LEU A 365 -2.41 4.35 5.37
C LEU A 365 -1.67 4.51 6.69
N PHE A 366 -1.17 3.42 7.28
CA PHE A 366 -0.34 3.48 8.49
C PHE A 366 0.88 4.40 8.30
N THR A 367 1.59 4.27 7.18
CA THR A 367 2.77 5.11 6.88
C THR A 367 2.40 6.59 6.80
N ILE A 368 1.24 6.92 6.21
CA ILE A 368 0.74 8.30 6.13
C ILE A 368 0.33 8.80 7.51
N ASP A 369 -0.39 7.98 8.30
CA ASP A 369 -0.84 8.31 9.65
C ASP A 369 0.33 8.74 10.54
N VAL A 370 1.36 7.90 10.64
CA VAL A 370 2.50 8.17 11.52
C VAL A 370 3.32 9.38 11.06
N ARG A 371 3.33 9.68 9.75
CA ARG A 371 3.95 10.88 9.18
C ARG A 371 3.16 12.13 9.54
N LEU A 372 1.84 12.11 9.35
CA LEU A 372 0.95 13.23 9.66
C LEU A 372 0.91 13.49 11.17
N ALA A 373 0.71 12.46 11.99
CA ALA A 373 0.61 12.59 13.44
C ALA A 373 1.90 13.13 14.08
N GLY A 374 3.08 12.82 13.52
CA GLY A 374 4.35 13.37 14.00
C GLY A 374 4.66 13.05 15.46
N GLY A 375 4.17 11.91 15.96
CA GLY A 375 4.29 11.46 17.36
C GLY A 375 3.24 12.04 18.32
N ILE A 376 2.30 12.87 17.86
CA ILE A 376 1.19 13.35 18.69
C ILE A 376 0.10 12.28 18.68
N ARG A 377 -0.21 11.72 19.86
CA ARG A 377 -1.17 10.61 20.02
C ARG A 377 -2.56 10.97 19.49
N ASP A 378 -3.04 12.18 19.80
CA ASP A 378 -4.39 12.64 19.45
C ASP A 378 -4.62 12.78 17.93
N PHE A 379 -3.54 12.77 17.14
CA PHE A 379 -3.62 12.89 15.67
C PHE A 379 -3.53 11.54 14.95
N SER A 380 -3.20 10.45 15.65
CA SER A 380 -3.14 9.12 15.03
C SER A 380 -4.55 8.53 14.88
N LEU A 381 -4.86 8.08 13.67
CA LEU A 381 -6.15 7.46 13.32
C LEU A 381 -6.02 5.97 12.95
N CYS A 382 -4.79 5.52 12.68
CA CYS A 382 -4.46 4.13 12.37
C CYS A 382 -3.32 3.65 13.28
N PRO A 383 -3.52 3.63 14.62
CA PRO A 383 -2.46 3.24 15.53
C PRO A 383 -2.10 1.77 15.32
N ALA A 384 -0.83 1.42 15.55
CA ALA A 384 -0.28 0.11 15.20
C ALA A 384 -0.97 -1.07 15.91
N ASP A 385 -1.48 -0.84 17.13
CA ASP A 385 -2.22 -1.80 17.94
C ASP A 385 -3.65 -2.09 17.40
N ALA A 386 -4.18 -1.22 16.55
CA ALA A 386 -5.46 -1.41 15.88
C ALA A 386 -5.32 -2.12 14.51
N ILE A 387 -4.13 -2.57 14.13
CA ILE A 387 -3.83 -3.22 12.85
C ILE A 387 -3.46 -4.68 13.09
N TYR A 388 -4.32 -5.58 12.63
CA TYR A 388 -4.25 -7.03 12.84
C TYR A 388 -4.00 -7.80 11.53
N VAL A 389 -3.30 -7.18 10.57
CA VAL A 389 -2.87 -7.80 9.31
C VAL A 389 -1.38 -8.07 9.33
N GLN A 390 -0.95 -9.12 8.62
CA GLN A 390 0.47 -9.44 8.47
C GLN A 390 1.22 -8.34 7.71
N LEU A 391 2.55 -8.29 7.86
CA LEU A 391 3.38 -7.43 7.03
C LEU A 391 3.26 -7.79 5.54
N PRO A 392 3.49 -6.86 4.60
CA PRO A 392 3.44 -7.18 3.17
C PRO A 392 4.48 -8.25 2.78
N CYS A 393 4.12 -9.10 1.83
CA CYS A 393 5.05 -10.06 1.25
C CYS A 393 6.13 -9.36 0.41
N GLN A 394 7.13 -10.13 -0.03
CA GLN A 394 8.18 -9.60 -0.91
C GLN A 394 7.59 -9.15 -2.27
N GLU A 395 8.19 -8.14 -2.90
CA GLU A 395 7.68 -7.53 -4.13
C GLU A 395 7.53 -8.56 -5.25
N ARG A 396 8.48 -9.50 -5.39
CA ARG A 396 8.40 -10.62 -6.34
C ARG A 396 7.15 -11.48 -6.13
N ASN A 397 6.82 -11.77 -4.88
CA ASN A 397 5.68 -12.64 -4.55
C ASN A 397 4.37 -11.91 -4.83
N PHE A 398 4.31 -10.61 -4.56
CA PHE A 398 3.15 -9.80 -4.93
C PHE A 398 2.98 -9.69 -6.45
N GLU A 399 4.05 -9.42 -7.21
CA GLU A 399 4.05 -9.31 -8.67
C GLU A 399 3.59 -10.61 -9.37
N LEU A 400 3.93 -11.76 -8.79
CA LEU A 400 3.63 -13.09 -9.35
C LEU A 400 2.39 -13.76 -8.71
N GLY A 401 1.76 -13.11 -7.73
CA GLY A 401 0.66 -13.70 -6.96
C GLY A 401 1.04 -14.96 -6.18
N LEU A 402 2.30 -15.07 -5.74
CA LEU A 402 2.80 -16.20 -4.96
C LEU A 402 2.43 -16.03 -3.48
N GLU A 403 1.73 -17.02 -2.94
CA GLU A 403 1.31 -17.02 -1.55
C GLU A 403 2.51 -17.09 -0.59
N GLN A 404 2.51 -16.18 0.38
CA GLN A 404 3.49 -16.13 1.46
C GLN A 404 2.80 -15.66 2.74
N ILE A 405 2.96 -16.46 3.81
CA ILE A 405 2.64 -16.04 5.17
C ILE A 405 3.83 -15.22 5.68
N THR A 406 3.53 -14.06 6.21
CA THR A 406 4.50 -13.08 6.71
C THR A 406 4.27 -12.84 8.19
N GLU A 407 5.32 -12.39 8.86
CA GLU A 407 5.26 -12.05 10.28
C GLU A 407 4.50 -10.73 10.52
N ASP A 408 4.07 -10.55 11.77
CA ASP A 408 3.42 -9.31 12.22
C ASP A 408 4.42 -8.15 12.33
N LEU A 409 3.88 -6.93 12.46
CA LEU A 409 4.68 -5.72 12.67
C LEU A 409 5.62 -5.87 13.86
N GLN A 410 5.08 -6.39 14.97
CA GLN A 410 5.85 -6.78 16.15
C GLN A 410 6.33 -8.23 16.00
N PRO A 411 7.64 -8.48 15.90
CA PRO A 411 8.14 -9.84 15.76
C PRO A 411 7.89 -10.63 17.05
N ASN A 412 7.08 -11.70 16.97
CA ASN A 412 6.94 -12.67 18.05
C ASN A 412 8.21 -13.54 18.09
N SER A 413 8.83 -13.64 19.26
CA SER A 413 10.13 -14.30 19.50
C SER A 413 10.21 -15.79 19.10
N SER A 414 9.08 -16.41 18.75
CA SER A 414 8.94 -17.82 18.42
C SER A 414 8.93 -18.16 16.92
N GLN A 415 8.91 -17.19 15.99
CA GLN A 415 8.69 -17.45 14.55
C GLN A 415 9.65 -16.73 13.57
N SER A 416 10.73 -16.11 14.04
CA SER A 416 11.60 -15.26 13.21
C SER A 416 12.53 -16.05 12.26
N SER A 417 12.01 -16.52 11.14
CA SER A 417 12.83 -16.85 9.97
C SER A 417 13.21 -15.56 9.24
N GLY A 418 14.32 -14.94 9.64
CA GLY A 418 14.78 -13.62 9.14
C GLY A 418 14.98 -13.51 7.63
N GLU A 419 14.95 -14.63 6.88
CA GLU A 419 15.11 -14.65 5.42
C GLU A 419 13.85 -14.22 4.64
N ASN A 420 12.69 -14.09 5.29
CA ASN A 420 11.40 -13.87 4.62
C ASN A 420 10.95 -12.40 4.52
N VAL A 421 11.66 -11.46 5.15
CA VAL A 421 11.24 -10.04 5.26
C VAL A 421 11.63 -9.24 4.02
N GLY A 422 10.63 -8.68 3.34
CA GLY A 422 10.83 -7.83 2.16
C GLY A 422 11.28 -6.39 2.49
N SER A 423 11.62 -5.63 1.44
CA SER A 423 12.06 -4.23 1.57
C SER A 423 10.94 -3.35 2.15
N LEU A 424 9.71 -3.51 1.65
CA LEU A 424 8.54 -2.80 2.17
C LEU A 424 8.26 -3.10 3.64
N ALA A 425 8.29 -4.38 4.05
CA ALA A 425 8.10 -4.78 5.44
C ALA A 425 9.16 -4.18 6.38
N THR A 426 10.43 -4.16 5.93
CA THR A 426 11.54 -3.53 6.64
C THR A 426 11.31 -2.02 6.80
N TYR A 427 10.88 -1.35 5.74
CA TYR A 427 10.55 0.08 5.78
C TYR A 427 9.42 0.39 6.78
N LEU A 428 8.36 -0.43 6.81
CA LEU A 428 7.25 -0.26 7.75
C LEU A 428 7.69 -0.37 9.22
N ARG A 429 8.57 -1.32 9.53
CA ARG A 429 9.15 -1.48 10.88
C ARG A 429 9.97 -0.28 11.30
N ILE A 430 10.72 0.33 10.38
CA ILE A 430 11.46 1.58 10.66
C ILE A 430 10.49 2.70 11.00
N PHE A 431 9.40 2.85 10.24
CA PHE A 431 8.39 3.88 10.53
C PHE A 431 7.64 3.64 11.84
N TRP A 432 7.41 2.38 12.21
CA TRP A 432 6.87 2.01 13.51
C TRP A 432 7.82 2.38 14.67
N LEU A 433 9.11 2.03 14.56
CA LEU A 433 10.13 2.42 15.54
C LEU A 433 10.25 3.95 15.64
N ARG A 434 10.30 4.64 14.50
CA ARG A 434 10.33 6.10 14.45
C ARG A 434 9.12 6.73 15.13
N HIS A 435 7.91 6.21 14.87
CA HIS A 435 6.70 6.71 15.50
C HIS A 435 6.79 6.64 17.03
N ARG A 436 7.24 5.50 17.58
CA ARG A 436 7.45 5.31 19.03
C ARG A 436 8.48 6.29 19.61
N ILE A 437 9.57 6.54 18.89
CA ILE A 437 10.60 7.53 19.28
C ILE A 437 10.00 8.93 19.36
N LEU A 438 9.23 9.33 18.33
CA LEU A 438 8.59 10.64 18.29
C LEU A 438 7.52 10.77 19.38
N GLN A 439 6.73 9.73 19.61
CA GLN A 439 5.70 9.69 20.65
C GLN A 439 6.30 9.85 22.05
N MET A 440 7.38 9.13 22.35
CA MET A 440 8.17 9.30 23.57
C MET A 440 8.68 10.73 23.73
N THR A 441 9.18 11.32 22.65
CA THR A 441 9.68 12.71 22.65
C THR A 441 8.55 13.69 22.99
N LYS A 442 7.39 13.54 22.36
CA LYS A 442 6.22 14.41 22.60
C LYS A 442 5.69 14.28 24.02
N GLU A 443 5.53 13.06 24.52
CA GLU A 443 5.11 12.81 25.91
C GLU A 443 6.06 13.45 26.92
N THR A 444 7.37 13.35 26.69
CA THR A 444 8.40 13.93 27.56
C THR A 444 8.28 15.45 27.62
N ILE A 445 8.00 16.10 26.49
CA ILE A 445 7.91 17.56 26.42
C ILE A 445 6.58 18.06 26.98
N PHE A 446 5.46 17.41 26.66
CA PHE A 446 4.13 17.82 27.14
C PHE A 446 3.90 17.52 28.63
N SER A 447 4.58 16.52 29.21
CA SER A 447 4.42 16.16 30.64
C SER A 447 5.13 17.11 31.62
N GLN A 448 5.80 18.17 31.13
CA GLN A 448 6.34 19.30 31.92
C GLN A 448 6.94 18.92 33.29
N ALA A 449 7.81 17.88 33.33
CA ALA A 449 8.59 17.37 34.47
C ALA A 449 8.12 16.06 35.15
N ARG A 450 6.93 15.52 34.87
CA ARG A 450 6.55 14.20 35.40
C ARG A 450 7.25 13.08 34.62
N GLY A 451 8.26 12.46 35.23
CA GLY A 451 8.92 11.27 34.67
C GLY A 451 10.19 11.52 33.85
N ILE A 452 10.82 12.70 33.96
CA ILE A 452 12.11 13.00 33.29
C ILE A 452 13.20 11.97 33.67
N ASN A 453 13.19 11.47 34.90
CA ASN A 453 14.13 10.45 35.39
C ASN A 453 14.00 9.10 34.67
N GLN A 454 12.85 8.81 34.04
CA GLN A 454 12.62 7.59 33.27
C GLN A 454 13.03 7.74 31.80
N LEU A 455 13.29 8.97 31.33
CA LEU A 455 13.67 9.24 29.95
C LEU A 455 14.90 8.45 29.50
N PRO A 456 16.01 8.39 30.27
CA PRO A 456 17.19 7.61 29.86
C PRO A 456 16.87 6.13 29.64
N ALA A 457 16.14 5.51 30.56
CA ALA A 457 15.74 4.11 30.44
C ALA A 457 14.87 3.85 29.20
N LYS A 458 13.92 4.77 28.90
CA LYS A 458 13.10 4.69 27.67
C LYS A 458 13.96 4.84 26.41
N VAL A 459 14.91 5.77 26.42
CA VAL A 459 15.81 6.01 25.29
C VAL A 459 16.74 4.82 25.08
N ASP A 460 17.31 4.24 26.13
CA ASP A 460 18.19 3.08 26.04
C ASP A 460 17.43 1.83 25.57
N SER A 461 16.19 1.64 26.02
CA SER A 461 15.31 0.57 25.52
C SER A 461 15.09 0.71 24.00
N LEU A 462 14.70 1.90 23.54
CA LEU A 462 14.49 2.16 22.11
C LEU A 462 15.79 2.07 21.30
N ALA A 463 16.92 2.49 21.87
CA ALA A 463 18.24 2.36 21.24
C ALA A 463 18.62 0.89 21.06
N GLN A 464 18.38 0.06 22.07
CA GLN A 464 18.62 -1.38 22.01
C GLN A 464 17.72 -2.05 20.98
N GLU A 465 16.42 -1.73 20.96
CA GLU A 465 15.50 -2.23 19.95
C GLU A 465 15.94 -1.85 18.52
N LEU A 466 16.35 -0.59 18.31
CA LEU A 466 16.81 -0.09 17.02
C LEU A 466 18.13 -0.77 16.57
N SER A 467 19.08 -0.93 17.50
CA SER A 467 20.35 -1.63 17.24
C SER A 467 20.13 -3.10 16.94
N ASN A 468 19.24 -3.78 17.66
CA ASN A 468 18.88 -5.17 17.41
C ASN A 468 18.20 -5.32 16.04
N PHE A 469 17.30 -4.39 15.69
CA PHE A 469 16.67 -4.37 14.37
C PHE A 469 17.70 -4.21 13.25
N GLU A 470 18.63 -3.26 13.37
CA GLU A 470 19.69 -3.03 12.38
C GLU A 470 20.63 -4.24 12.24
N ALA A 471 21.01 -4.87 13.35
CA ALA A 471 21.86 -6.05 13.36
C ALA A 471 21.20 -7.27 12.70
N ASN A 472 19.87 -7.38 12.80
CA ASN A 472 19.08 -8.48 12.25
C ASN A 472 18.59 -8.21 10.81
N LEU A 473 19.05 -7.13 10.15
CA LEU A 473 18.70 -6.91 8.75
C LEU A 473 19.24 -8.04 7.86
N PRO A 474 18.42 -8.56 6.92
CA PRO A 474 18.86 -9.56 5.95
C PRO A 474 20.11 -9.08 5.21
N VAL A 475 21.03 -10.00 4.88
CA VAL A 475 22.28 -9.67 4.15
C VAL A 475 21.99 -8.88 2.87
N SER A 476 20.89 -9.19 2.19
CA SER A 476 20.47 -8.47 0.99
C SER A 476 20.13 -6.99 1.27
N LEU A 477 19.61 -6.66 2.45
CA LEU A 477 19.21 -5.31 2.87
C LEU A 477 20.26 -4.59 3.72
N GLN A 478 21.41 -5.21 3.99
CA GLN A 478 22.52 -4.51 4.66
C GLN A 478 23.18 -3.50 3.73
N PHE A 479 23.48 -2.32 4.28
CA PHE A 479 24.08 -1.25 3.49
C PHE A 479 25.49 -1.62 3.04
N SER A 480 25.69 -1.73 1.73
CA SER A 480 27.04 -1.78 1.15
C SER A 480 27.09 -1.08 -0.21
N LYS A 481 28.27 -0.57 -0.58
CA LYS A 481 28.51 0.03 -1.91
C LYS A 481 28.16 -0.97 -3.03
N ARG A 482 28.50 -2.25 -2.84
CA ARG A 482 28.16 -3.35 -3.77
C ARG A 482 26.66 -3.57 -3.88
N SER A 483 25.95 -3.67 -2.75
CA SER A 483 24.49 -3.82 -2.69
C SER A 483 23.78 -2.68 -3.42
N HIS A 484 24.30 -1.45 -3.29
CA HIS A 484 23.78 -0.30 -4.01
C HIS A 484 24.02 -0.41 -5.53
N GLN A 485 25.26 -0.70 -5.96
CA GLN A 485 25.61 -0.84 -7.38
C GLN A 485 24.79 -1.91 -8.09
N LEU A 486 24.53 -3.04 -7.43
CA LEU A 486 23.68 -4.11 -7.97
C LEU A 486 22.21 -3.68 -8.18
N ARG A 487 21.79 -2.60 -7.53
CA ARG A 487 20.44 -2.03 -7.63
C ARG A 487 20.38 -0.76 -8.46
N ALA A 488 21.50 -0.26 -8.99
CA ALA A 488 21.58 1.02 -9.71
C ALA A 488 20.52 1.20 -10.81
N TYR A 489 20.14 0.11 -11.47
CA TYR A 489 19.15 0.08 -12.56
C TYR A 489 17.85 -0.63 -12.18
N SER A 490 17.64 -0.89 -10.89
CA SER A 490 16.43 -1.52 -10.39
C SER A 490 15.48 -0.46 -9.83
N PRO A 491 14.18 -0.51 -10.13
CA PRO A 491 13.16 0.32 -9.46
C PRO A 491 13.19 0.18 -7.91
N ARG A 492 13.77 -0.92 -7.42
CA ARG A 492 13.91 -1.23 -5.99
C ARG A 492 15.02 -0.43 -5.28
N LEU A 493 15.84 0.32 -6.01
CA LEU A 493 16.89 1.15 -5.42
C LEU A 493 16.33 2.17 -4.44
N TYR A 494 15.23 2.81 -4.80
CA TYR A 494 14.66 3.90 -4.03
C TYR A 494 14.24 3.44 -2.63
N THR A 495 13.46 2.36 -2.55
CA THR A 495 13.02 1.78 -1.27
C THR A 495 14.19 1.31 -0.42
N TYR A 496 15.21 0.71 -1.05
CA TYR A 496 16.45 0.33 -0.34
C TYR A 496 17.17 1.54 0.26
N LEU A 497 17.24 2.67 -0.45
CA LEU A 497 17.82 3.90 0.09
C LEU A 497 16.99 4.51 1.20
N LEU A 498 15.66 4.51 1.05
CA LEU A 498 14.75 5.00 2.09
C LEU A 498 14.87 4.23 3.39
N ILE A 499 15.07 2.90 3.34
CA ILE A 499 15.34 2.07 4.54
C ILE A 499 16.52 2.65 5.31
N HIS A 500 17.66 2.89 4.65
CA HIS A 500 18.84 3.38 5.34
C HIS A 500 18.75 4.86 5.73
N LEU A 501 18.13 5.70 4.89
CA LEU A 501 17.88 7.10 5.22
C LEU A 501 17.06 7.22 6.51
N TRP A 502 15.91 6.55 6.56
CA TRP A 502 15.01 6.63 7.69
C TRP A 502 15.54 5.89 8.93
N LEU A 503 16.30 4.81 8.76
CA LEU A 503 17.01 4.16 9.87
C LEU A 503 18.01 5.12 10.53
N ARG A 504 18.81 5.85 9.74
CA ARG A 504 19.72 6.88 10.28
C ARG A 504 18.94 8.02 10.93
N GLN A 505 17.83 8.43 10.34
CA GLN A 505 16.96 9.46 10.93
C GLN A 505 16.39 9.03 12.29
N CYS A 506 16.09 7.74 12.51
CA CYS A 506 15.63 7.24 13.81
C CYS A 506 16.66 7.49 14.92
N TYR A 507 17.94 7.25 14.68
CA TYR A 507 18.99 7.53 15.67
C TYR A 507 19.11 9.03 15.98
N CYS A 508 19.02 9.88 14.95
CA CYS A 508 18.96 11.33 15.12
C CYS A 508 17.74 11.75 15.95
N ASP A 509 16.55 11.23 15.61
CA ASP A 509 15.29 11.53 16.30
C ASP A 509 15.30 11.03 17.76
N LEU A 510 16.01 9.94 18.05
CA LEU A 510 16.10 9.34 19.39
C LEU A 510 16.94 10.19 20.35
N TYR A 511 18.13 10.62 19.92
CA TYR A 511 19.07 11.30 20.82
C TYR A 511 18.88 12.82 20.86
N ARG A 512 18.23 13.43 19.85
CA ARG A 512 18.02 14.89 19.81
C ARG A 512 17.22 15.44 21.00
N VAL A 513 16.46 14.59 21.69
CA VAL A 513 15.68 14.97 22.89
C VAL A 513 16.56 15.57 23.99
N PHE A 514 17.85 15.19 24.06
CA PHE A 514 18.82 15.71 25.02
C PHE A 514 19.57 16.97 24.56
N LEU A 515 19.43 17.37 23.29
CA LEU A 515 20.07 18.58 22.76
C LEU A 515 19.27 19.83 23.14
N THR A 516 19.44 20.28 24.39
CA THR A 516 18.73 21.46 24.93
C THR A 516 18.91 22.68 24.02
N GLY A 517 17.81 23.40 23.77
CA GLY A 517 17.80 24.55 22.85
C GLY A 517 16.98 24.32 21.58
N LEU A 518 16.66 23.05 21.27
CA LEU A 518 15.71 22.70 20.23
C LEU A 518 14.28 22.76 20.79
N LYS A 519 13.30 23.09 19.93
CA LYS A 519 11.89 23.08 20.32
C LYS A 519 11.40 21.69 20.74
N GLU A 520 11.91 20.64 20.09
CA GLU A 520 11.58 19.24 20.38
C GLU A 520 12.66 18.56 21.26
N SER A 521 13.09 19.24 22.32
CA SER A 521 14.07 18.74 23.29
C SER A 521 13.68 19.11 24.72
N ILE A 522 14.31 18.47 25.71
CA ILE A 522 14.17 18.84 27.11
C ILE A 522 14.72 20.24 27.36
N THR A 523 14.16 20.91 28.36
CA THR A 523 14.66 22.22 28.80
C THR A 523 15.98 22.10 29.56
N GLU A 524 16.70 23.21 29.69
CA GLU A 524 17.92 23.26 30.50
C GLU A 524 17.67 22.89 31.96
N ASP A 525 16.53 23.34 32.50
CA ASP A 525 16.15 23.02 33.87
C ASP A 525 15.92 21.53 34.03
N GLN A 526 15.20 20.89 33.11
CA GLN A 526 15.00 19.44 33.10
C GLN A 526 16.32 18.67 32.95
N ALA A 527 17.24 19.13 32.09
CA ALA A 527 18.53 18.49 31.90
C ALA A 527 19.39 18.51 33.19
N ARG A 528 19.30 19.57 34.01
CA ARG A 528 20.02 19.64 35.31
C ARG A 528 19.54 18.61 36.34
N HIS A 529 18.34 18.05 36.17
CA HIS A 529 17.83 16.99 37.05
C HIS A 529 18.35 15.59 36.68
N LEU A 530 19.09 15.48 35.57
CA LEU A 530 19.68 14.24 35.09
C LEU A 530 21.20 14.24 35.33
N ASP A 531 21.80 13.04 35.33
CA ASP A 531 23.25 12.91 35.42
C ASP A 531 23.96 13.60 34.23
N LEU A 532 24.92 14.47 34.52
CA LEU A 532 25.62 15.29 33.54
C LEU A 532 26.45 14.44 32.56
N ASN A 533 27.09 13.37 33.04
CA ASN A 533 27.90 12.50 32.19
C ASN A 533 27.01 11.73 31.20
N MET A 534 25.86 11.26 31.67
CA MET A 534 24.86 10.62 30.84
C MET A 534 24.27 11.57 29.77
N VAL A 535 23.88 12.79 30.14
CA VAL A 535 23.40 13.80 29.18
C VAL A 535 24.47 14.09 28.13
N SER A 536 25.72 14.28 28.54
CA SER A 536 26.87 14.47 27.64
C SER A 536 27.04 13.28 26.66
N ASN A 537 26.91 12.05 27.16
CA ASN A 537 26.97 10.85 26.33
C ASN A 537 25.85 10.81 25.28
N TYR A 538 24.61 11.17 25.63
CA TYR A 538 23.52 11.22 24.64
C TYR A 538 23.70 12.34 23.61
N CYS A 539 24.19 13.51 24.02
CA CYS A 539 24.56 14.58 23.09
C CYS A 539 25.64 14.10 22.11
N TRP A 540 26.64 13.36 22.59
CA TRP A 540 27.67 12.75 21.76
C TRP A 540 27.10 11.71 20.79
N LYS A 541 26.24 10.81 21.25
CA LYS A 541 25.54 9.84 20.39
C LYS A 541 24.69 10.55 19.32
N CYS A 542 24.08 11.69 19.64
CA CYS A 542 23.34 12.49 18.67
C CYS A 542 24.28 13.04 17.57
N TYR A 543 25.44 13.57 17.95
CA TYR A 543 26.46 14.02 17.00
C TYR A 543 26.94 12.87 16.11
N GLU A 544 27.27 11.72 16.69
CA GLU A 544 27.72 10.55 15.93
C GLU A 544 26.66 10.08 14.92
N SER A 545 25.38 10.12 15.32
CA SER A 545 24.26 9.78 14.46
C SER A 545 24.10 10.76 13.31
N ALA A 546 24.19 12.07 13.58
CA ALA A 546 24.13 13.11 12.55
C ALA A 546 25.34 13.02 11.59
N LYS A 547 26.54 12.73 12.09
CA LYS A 547 27.71 12.47 11.25
C LYS A 547 27.48 11.29 10.30
N LYS A 548 27.00 10.15 10.81
CA LYS A 548 26.67 8.97 9.99
C LYS A 548 25.59 9.27 8.94
N MET A 549 24.63 10.15 9.24
CA MET A 549 23.65 10.62 8.26
C MET A 549 24.32 11.43 7.15
N SER A 550 25.20 12.38 7.48
CA SER A 550 25.93 13.18 6.49
C SER A 550 26.82 12.30 5.60
N ASP A 551 27.57 11.35 6.19
CA ASP A 551 28.37 10.37 5.44
C ASP A 551 27.49 9.54 4.48
N PHE A 552 26.28 9.16 4.90
CA PHE A 552 25.33 8.43 4.06
C PHE A 552 24.81 9.29 2.89
N LEU A 553 24.50 10.56 3.14
CA LEU A 553 24.08 11.52 2.11
C LEU A 553 25.18 11.76 1.07
N ASP A 554 26.45 11.85 1.50
CA ASP A 554 27.60 11.95 0.60
C ASP A 554 27.79 10.68 -0.24
N ASN A 555 27.56 9.50 0.36
CA ASN A 555 27.55 8.24 -0.39
C ASN A 555 26.47 8.22 -1.47
N ILE A 556 25.26 8.73 -1.20
CA ILE A 556 24.19 8.83 -2.21
C ILE A 556 24.65 9.71 -3.38
N LYS A 557 25.24 10.87 -3.09
CA LYS A 557 25.75 11.79 -4.12
C LYS A 557 26.84 11.16 -4.97
N THR A 558 27.88 10.62 -4.33
CA THR A 558 29.07 10.07 -5.02
C THR A 558 28.76 8.88 -5.91
N MET A 559 27.65 8.18 -5.67
CA MET A 559 27.24 7.03 -6.47
C MET A 559 26.60 7.40 -7.82
N GLY A 560 26.26 8.67 -8.08
CA GLY A 560 25.98 9.19 -9.42
C GLY A 560 24.78 8.59 -10.17
N ILE A 561 23.91 7.85 -9.48
CA ILE A 561 22.74 7.22 -10.09
C ILE A 561 21.56 8.18 -10.06
N ARG A 562 20.82 8.26 -11.18
CA ARG A 562 19.58 9.04 -11.28
C ARG A 562 18.55 8.44 -10.33
N LEU A 563 18.47 8.98 -9.12
CA LEU A 563 17.32 8.73 -8.26
C LEU A 563 16.09 9.29 -8.96
N PRO A 564 14.93 8.59 -8.88
CA PRO A 564 13.65 9.24 -9.15
C PRO A 564 13.64 10.56 -8.37
N LYS A 565 13.18 11.65 -9.00
CA LYS A 565 13.05 12.96 -8.34
C LYS A 565 12.37 12.73 -7.00
N THR A 566 13.17 12.81 -5.94
CA THR A 566 12.81 12.31 -4.63
C THR A 566 11.60 13.06 -4.11
N GLU A 567 10.84 12.39 -3.26
CA GLU A 567 9.98 13.08 -2.30
C GLU A 567 10.81 14.06 -1.45
N HIS A 568 10.14 14.76 -0.53
CA HIS A 568 10.76 15.70 0.41
C HIS A 568 11.68 15.02 1.46
N ASP A 569 11.86 13.69 1.40
CA ASP A 569 12.60 12.88 2.39
C ASP A 569 14.08 13.29 2.53
N ILE A 570 14.84 13.36 1.42
CA ILE A 570 16.26 13.75 1.46
C ILE A 570 16.44 15.20 1.96
N PRO A 571 15.74 16.21 1.41
CA PRO A 571 15.84 17.59 1.92
C PRO A 571 15.52 17.69 3.42
N ILE A 572 14.46 17.01 3.89
CA ILE A 572 14.08 17.05 5.31
C ILE A 572 15.17 16.41 6.18
N CYS A 573 15.65 15.22 5.83
CA CYS A 573 16.69 14.54 6.62
C CYS A 573 18.00 15.34 6.62
N ALA A 574 18.40 15.91 5.49
CA ALA A 574 19.58 16.77 5.39
C ALA A 574 19.45 18.04 6.25
N TYR A 575 18.28 18.69 6.21
CA TYR A 575 17.99 19.85 7.05
C TYR A 575 18.06 19.52 8.54
N GLN A 576 17.40 18.44 8.98
CA GLN A 576 17.48 18.01 10.38
C GLN A 576 18.92 17.63 10.76
N CYS A 577 19.65 16.94 9.90
CA CYS A 577 21.06 16.61 10.12
C CYS A 577 21.93 17.85 10.36
N VAL A 578 21.83 18.85 9.48
CA VAL A 578 22.57 20.12 9.62
C VAL A 578 22.22 20.84 10.92
N ARG A 579 20.93 20.89 11.27
CA ARG A 579 20.50 21.46 12.55
C ARG A 579 21.14 20.77 13.75
N LEU A 580 21.18 19.44 13.74
CA LEU A 580 21.77 18.66 14.84
C LEU A 580 23.28 18.88 14.90
N LEU A 581 23.99 18.91 13.77
CA LEU A 581 25.42 19.18 13.71
C LEU A 581 25.77 20.55 14.30
N LEU A 582 25.03 21.59 13.90
CA LEU A 582 25.19 22.94 14.45
C LEU A 582 24.91 22.95 15.95
N GLN A 583 23.79 22.38 16.41
CA GLN A 583 23.43 22.34 17.82
C GLN A 583 24.45 21.56 18.68
N CYS A 584 24.96 20.44 18.18
CA CYS A 584 26.01 19.66 18.84
C CYS A 584 27.31 20.48 18.94
N SER A 585 27.68 21.22 17.89
CA SER A 585 28.89 22.05 17.90
C SER A 585 28.85 23.18 18.93
N TRP A 586 27.66 23.61 19.35
CA TRP A 586 27.46 24.60 20.41
C TRP A 586 27.51 23.97 21.81
N ARG A 587 26.91 22.78 21.96
CA ARG A 587 26.69 22.13 23.26
C ARG A 587 27.83 21.25 23.72
N CYS A 588 28.35 20.42 22.83
CA CYS A 588 29.44 19.52 23.17
C CYS A 588 30.75 20.29 23.30
N GLY A 589 30.88 21.46 22.66
CA GLY A 589 32.18 22.10 22.48
C GLY A 589 33.12 21.26 21.61
N TYR A 590 34.33 21.75 21.37
CA TYR A 590 35.38 21.00 20.69
C TYR A 590 35.94 19.93 21.64
N VAL A 591 35.21 18.85 21.90
CA VAL A 591 35.68 17.77 22.78
C VAL A 591 36.79 17.00 22.07
N ASP A 592 37.98 16.95 22.67
CA ASP A 592 39.13 16.11 22.29
C ASP A 592 39.50 16.11 20.79
N GLY A 593 39.37 17.25 20.10
CA GLY A 593 39.75 17.37 18.68
C GLY A 593 38.90 16.57 17.70
N LYS A 594 37.76 16.00 18.13
CA LYS A 594 36.91 15.14 17.27
C LYS A 594 35.90 15.91 16.42
N LEU A 595 35.53 17.13 16.80
CA LEU A 595 34.64 18.02 16.07
C LEU A 595 35.35 19.35 15.82
N THR A 596 36.15 19.43 14.76
CA THR A 596 36.79 20.69 14.32
C THR A 596 35.85 21.52 13.44
N GLU A 597 36.14 22.80 13.23
CA GLU A 597 35.35 23.64 12.32
C GLU A 597 35.44 23.11 10.89
N ASP A 598 36.62 22.63 10.47
CA ASP A 598 36.81 22.01 9.16
C ASP A 598 35.96 20.76 8.97
N ILE A 599 35.88 19.88 9.99
CA ILE A 599 35.02 18.70 9.96
C ILE A 599 33.55 19.13 9.92
N LEU A 600 33.16 20.13 10.70
CA LEU A 600 31.79 20.65 10.68
C LEU A 600 31.43 21.15 9.28
N GLN A 601 32.24 22.02 8.69
CA GLN A 601 31.99 22.56 7.34
C GLN A 601 31.95 21.46 6.27
N LEU A 602 32.81 20.44 6.38
CA LEU A 602 32.75 19.27 5.51
C LEU A 602 31.40 18.56 5.61
N LEU A 603 30.94 18.24 6.82
CA LEU A 603 29.67 17.53 7.06
C LEU A 603 28.46 18.37 6.61
N LEU A 604 28.50 19.69 6.80
CA LEU A 604 27.47 20.61 6.30
C LEU A 604 27.42 20.64 4.77
N GLY A 605 28.60 20.72 4.14
CA GLY A 605 28.76 20.70 2.69
C GLY A 605 28.28 19.40 2.04
N GLN A 606 28.52 18.25 2.69
CA GLN A 606 28.01 16.95 2.25
C GLN A 606 26.47 16.92 2.21
N CYS A 607 25.80 17.40 3.27
CA CYS A 607 24.34 17.50 3.30
C CYS A 607 23.79 18.40 2.21
N LEU A 608 24.36 19.60 2.03
CA LEU A 608 23.92 20.53 0.99
C LEU A 608 24.12 19.94 -0.41
N ALA A 609 25.31 19.39 -0.67
CA ALA A 609 25.63 18.83 -1.98
C ALA A 609 24.77 17.60 -2.33
N ALA A 610 24.32 16.82 -1.35
CA ALA A 610 23.38 15.72 -1.58
C ALA A 610 21.99 16.23 -1.99
N VAL A 611 21.50 17.30 -1.36
CA VAL A 611 20.22 17.92 -1.74
C VAL A 611 20.31 18.54 -3.15
N GLU A 612 21.42 19.20 -3.46
CA GLU A 612 21.64 19.81 -4.78
C GLU A 612 21.81 18.77 -5.90
N ALA A 613 22.32 17.58 -5.58
CA ALA A 613 22.40 16.46 -6.51
C ALA A 613 21.03 15.83 -6.84
N VAL A 614 20.02 16.03 -5.97
CA VAL A 614 18.68 15.45 -6.13
C VAL A 614 17.60 16.53 -5.93
N PRO A 615 17.47 17.47 -6.88
CA PRO A 615 16.56 18.60 -6.73
C PRO A 615 15.10 18.16 -6.61
N SER A 616 14.40 18.69 -5.60
CA SER A 616 13.00 18.38 -5.33
C SER A 616 12.07 19.12 -6.29
N THR A 617 11.03 18.43 -6.77
CA THR A 617 9.89 19.05 -7.49
C THR A 617 8.76 19.47 -6.56
N SER A 618 8.74 18.97 -5.33
CA SER A 618 7.74 19.36 -4.33
C SER A 618 8.02 20.74 -3.75
N SER A 619 6.96 21.51 -3.51
CA SER A 619 7.04 22.84 -2.88
C SER A 619 7.66 22.78 -1.48
N ILE A 620 7.37 21.71 -0.73
CA ILE A 620 7.95 21.46 0.60
C ILE A 620 9.46 21.26 0.47
N GLY A 621 9.93 20.38 -0.43
CA GLY A 621 11.35 20.15 -0.60
C GLY A 621 12.10 21.41 -1.06
N ILE A 622 11.52 22.20 -1.97
CA ILE A 622 12.11 23.49 -2.41
C ILE A 622 12.23 24.47 -1.23
N ARG A 623 11.20 24.55 -0.37
CA ARG A 623 11.23 25.39 0.84
C ARG A 623 12.29 24.91 1.83
N VAL A 624 12.36 23.61 2.08
CA VAL A 624 13.33 23.00 3.00
C VAL A 624 14.76 23.19 2.49
N GLU A 625 14.99 23.07 1.19
CA GLU A 625 16.29 23.32 0.55
C GLU A 625 16.74 24.78 0.74
N ARG A 626 15.82 25.74 0.58
CA ARG A 626 16.10 27.16 0.88
C ARG A 626 16.46 27.35 2.34
N ASP A 627 15.65 26.81 3.24
CA ASP A 627 15.86 26.92 4.69
C ASP A 627 17.18 26.24 5.10
N LEU A 628 17.59 25.16 4.44
CA LEU A 628 18.88 24.50 4.62
C LEU A 628 20.05 25.42 4.21
N ARG A 629 19.98 26.06 3.04
CA ARG A 629 21.00 27.01 2.59
C ARG A 629 21.13 28.18 3.56
N ASP A 630 20.01 28.73 4.01
CA ASP A 630 20.00 29.85 4.95
C ASP A 630 20.59 29.45 6.30
N LEU A 631 20.25 28.25 6.79
CA LEU A 631 20.81 27.72 8.02
C LEU A 631 22.33 27.51 7.96
N ILE A 632 22.85 27.00 6.84
CA ILE A 632 24.30 26.83 6.63
C ILE A 632 24.99 28.20 6.56
N LYS A 633 24.42 29.17 5.84
CA LYS A 633 24.96 30.54 5.73
C LYS A 633 25.02 31.25 7.08
N GLN A 634 23.98 31.11 7.90
CA GLN A 634 23.95 31.68 9.24
C GLN A 634 24.96 31.01 10.17
N GLY A 635 25.29 29.74 9.93
CA GLY A 635 26.28 28.99 10.69
C GLY A 635 26.00 29.04 12.19
N ARG A 636 27.03 29.40 12.98
CA ARG A 636 26.91 29.58 14.44
C ARG A 636 26.31 30.93 14.87
N SER A 637 25.98 31.81 13.92
CA SER A 637 25.41 33.14 14.22
C SER A 637 23.87 33.12 14.28
N SER A 638 23.24 32.01 13.87
CA SER A 638 21.81 31.77 14.11
C SER A 638 21.62 31.59 15.62
N GLY A 639 21.02 32.55 16.34
CA GLY A 639 20.79 32.46 17.80
C GLY A 639 19.99 31.22 18.26
N ALA A 640 19.45 31.23 19.48
CA ALA A 640 18.56 30.16 19.96
C ALA A 640 17.54 29.78 18.85
N SER A 641 17.40 28.47 18.59
CA SER A 641 16.80 27.87 17.39
C SER A 641 15.76 28.76 16.68
N PRO A 642 15.73 28.88 15.34
CA PRO A 642 14.68 29.63 14.65
C PRO A 642 13.25 29.10 14.94
N ASP A 643 13.11 27.89 15.49
CA ASP A 643 11.86 27.33 16.03
C ASP A 643 11.44 27.91 17.39
N ARG A 644 12.38 28.52 18.12
CA ARG A 644 12.28 28.99 19.51
C ARG A 644 12.24 30.52 19.60
N ALA A 645 12.17 31.24 18.48
CA ALA A 645 11.77 32.65 18.51
C ALA A 645 10.36 32.68 19.12
N GLU A 646 10.27 33.07 20.40
CA GLU A 646 8.99 33.35 21.04
C GLU A 646 8.30 34.42 20.17
N SER A 647 7.05 34.16 19.80
CA SER A 647 6.16 35.25 19.38
C SER A 647 6.29 36.36 20.43
N PRO A 648 6.30 37.66 20.04
CA PRO A 648 6.51 38.75 20.99
C PRO A 648 5.64 38.51 22.21
N VAL A 649 6.27 38.42 23.37
CA VAL A 649 5.56 38.36 24.64
C VAL A 649 4.77 39.64 24.70
N ASP A 650 3.45 39.54 24.55
CA ASP A 650 2.56 40.64 24.88
C ASP A 650 2.74 40.85 26.39
N VAL A 651 3.51 41.88 26.75
CA VAL A 651 3.80 42.23 28.14
C VAL A 651 2.52 42.88 28.67
N GLY A 652 1.55 42.05 29.06
CA GLY A 652 0.26 42.56 29.49
C GLY A 652 -0.79 41.50 29.76
N GLN A 653 -0.51 40.54 30.65
CA GLN A 653 -1.42 40.01 31.68
C GLN A 653 -0.97 38.61 32.17
N PRO A 654 -0.93 38.37 33.49
CA PRO A 654 -0.59 37.06 34.04
C PRO A 654 -1.84 36.17 34.13
N GLY A 655 -2.00 35.25 33.19
CA GLY A 655 -3.01 34.19 33.27
C GLY A 655 -3.43 33.67 31.89
N HIS A 656 -3.37 32.36 31.69
CA HIS A 656 -3.77 31.64 30.46
C HIS A 656 -2.85 31.77 29.22
N ARG A 657 -1.78 30.96 29.21
CA ARG A 657 -1.14 30.53 27.95
C ARG A 657 -2.02 29.45 27.30
N PRO A 658 -2.53 29.60 26.06
CA PRO A 658 -3.19 28.50 25.37
C PRO A 658 -2.18 27.36 25.15
N LEU A 659 -2.59 26.11 25.41
CA LEU A 659 -1.80 24.91 25.10
C LEU A 659 -1.60 24.81 23.58
N LYS A 660 -0.54 25.44 23.05
CA LYS A 660 -0.17 25.33 21.64
C LYS A 660 0.51 23.99 21.40
N HIS A 661 0.05 23.24 20.40
CA HIS A 661 0.73 22.03 19.94
C HIS A 661 2.19 22.35 19.54
N LEU A 662 3.11 21.50 19.99
CA LEU A 662 4.54 21.68 19.76
C LEU A 662 4.96 21.10 18.41
N PHE A 663 5.09 21.95 17.41
CA PHE A 663 5.51 21.59 16.05
C PHE A 663 6.88 22.20 15.70
N SER A 664 7.80 21.42 15.10
CA SER A 664 8.99 21.99 14.44
C SER A 664 8.62 22.73 13.13
N ARG A 665 9.46 23.66 12.65
CA ARG A 665 9.25 24.48 11.42
C ARG A 665 8.70 23.72 10.22
N HIS A 666 9.21 22.51 10.01
CA HIS A 666 8.85 21.65 8.87
C HIS A 666 7.90 20.51 9.24
N ASN A 667 7.35 20.53 10.46
CA ASN A 667 6.24 19.67 10.77
C ASN A 667 5.05 20.12 9.92
N LEU A 668 4.46 19.18 9.19
CA LEU A 668 3.36 19.46 8.27
C LEU A 668 2.24 20.18 9.02
N LEU A 669 1.77 19.64 10.14
CA LEU A 669 0.60 20.14 10.88
C LEU A 669 0.77 21.54 11.49
N GLY A 670 2.01 21.96 11.78
CA GLY A 670 2.29 23.30 12.30
C GLY A 670 1.96 24.44 11.33
N GLN A 671 1.65 24.12 10.08
CA GLN A 671 1.32 25.07 9.01
C GLN A 671 -0.18 25.03 8.62
N MET A 672 -1.01 24.28 9.36
CA MET A 672 -2.44 24.22 9.09
C MET A 672 -3.13 25.55 9.40
N TYR A 673 -3.98 25.99 8.48
CA TYR A 673 -4.94 27.04 8.77
C TYR A 673 -6.09 26.45 9.59
N ILE A 674 -6.27 26.95 10.81
CA ILE A 674 -7.42 26.66 11.67
C ILE A 674 -8.26 27.94 11.66
N ARG A 675 -9.47 27.84 11.12
CA ARG A 675 -10.45 28.91 11.21
C ARG A 675 -10.93 28.98 12.65
N ASP A 676 -10.84 30.17 13.21
CA ASP A 676 -11.30 30.44 14.56
C ASP A 676 -12.63 31.18 14.50
N ASP A 677 -13.70 30.44 14.77
CA ASP A 677 -15.07 30.95 14.86
C ASP A 677 -15.52 31.06 16.33
N GLN A 678 -14.60 31.05 17.31
CA GLN A 678 -14.98 31.08 18.73
C GLN A 678 -15.81 32.34 19.08
N ALA A 679 -15.53 33.48 18.45
CA ALA A 679 -16.33 34.70 18.59
C ALA A 679 -17.79 34.56 18.12
N MET A 680 -18.09 33.62 17.19
CA MET A 680 -19.47 33.34 16.76
C MET A 680 -20.23 32.39 17.71
N LEU A 681 -19.50 31.70 18.58
CA LEU A 681 -20.07 30.82 19.60
C LEU A 681 -20.28 31.54 20.95
N THR A 682 -19.67 32.72 21.13
CA THR A 682 -19.89 33.58 22.30
C THR A 682 -21.31 34.15 22.26
N ILE A 683 -22.12 33.81 23.27
CA ILE A 683 -23.43 34.44 23.48
C ILE A 683 -23.19 35.92 23.78
N GLN A 684 -23.63 36.82 22.89
CA GLN A 684 -23.69 38.25 23.19
C GLN A 684 -24.67 38.45 24.36
N SER A 685 -24.15 38.66 25.57
CA SER A 685 -24.96 39.21 26.66
C SER A 685 -25.29 40.65 26.29
N GLY A 686 -26.43 40.87 25.63
CA GLY A 686 -26.95 42.19 25.36
C GLY A 686 -27.32 42.89 26.67
N LEU A 687 -26.37 43.61 27.25
CA LEU A 687 -26.56 44.64 28.25
C LEU A 687 -25.55 45.76 28.00
N ASP A 688 -25.79 46.54 26.95
CA ASP A 688 -25.29 47.91 26.88
C ASP A 688 -26.01 48.71 27.97
N HIS A 689 -25.41 48.80 29.15
CA HIS A 689 -25.74 49.85 30.11
C HIS A 689 -24.58 50.84 30.16
N GLU A 690 -24.80 51.98 29.50
CA GLU A 690 -24.05 53.22 29.71
C GLU A 690 -23.95 53.49 31.21
N VAL A 691 -22.72 53.48 31.73
CA VAL A 691 -22.43 53.96 33.08
C VAL A 691 -22.40 55.48 33.03
N SER A 692 -23.53 56.11 33.34
CA SER A 692 -23.58 57.48 33.84
C SER A 692 -24.23 57.48 35.22
N GLY A 693 -23.46 57.96 36.21
CA GLY A 693 -23.97 58.62 37.41
C GLY A 693 -24.73 57.74 38.42
N ALA A 694 -24.04 57.36 39.49
CA ALA A 694 -24.66 56.88 40.71
C ALA A 694 -25.66 57.90 41.30
N ALA A 695 -26.92 57.50 41.53
CA ALA A 695 -27.75 58.06 42.59
C ALA A 695 -28.89 57.11 43.03
N SER A 696 -28.80 56.69 44.30
CA SER A 696 -29.90 56.59 45.27
C SER A 696 -31.05 55.57 45.06
N ARG A 697 -30.93 54.46 45.80
CA ARG A 697 -31.87 53.92 46.81
C ARG A 697 -33.28 53.41 46.40
N THR A 698 -33.45 52.12 46.77
CA THR A 698 -34.49 51.52 47.66
C THR A 698 -35.72 50.76 47.10
N ARG A 699 -35.75 49.46 47.47
CA ARG A 699 -36.87 48.54 47.86
C ARG A 699 -37.79 47.96 46.76
N PRO A 700 -38.52 46.85 47.03
CA PRO A 700 -38.31 45.66 47.91
C PRO A 700 -38.57 44.32 47.12
N PRO A 701 -38.55 43.11 47.73
CA PRO A 701 -38.65 41.84 47.00
C PRO A 701 -40.10 41.34 46.90
N THR A 702 -40.42 40.63 45.81
CA THR A 702 -41.66 39.83 45.69
C THR A 702 -41.43 38.53 44.91
N PRO A 703 -42.24 37.48 45.20
CA PRO A 703 -41.76 36.11 45.34
C PRO A 703 -42.02 35.22 44.13
N VAL A 704 -41.22 34.16 44.01
CA VAL A 704 -41.37 33.05 43.06
C VAL A 704 -42.51 32.12 43.51
N PRO A 705 -43.45 31.71 42.64
CA PRO A 705 -44.41 30.67 42.98
C PRO A 705 -43.78 29.29 42.76
N VAL A 706 -43.65 28.54 43.87
CA VAL A 706 -43.46 27.09 43.88
C VAL A 706 -44.85 26.44 43.83
N MET A 707 -45.08 25.52 42.91
CA MET A 707 -46.22 24.61 42.98
C MET A 707 -45.71 23.16 42.90
N ILE A 708 -45.75 22.51 44.06
CA ILE A 708 -45.60 21.06 44.26
C ILE A 708 -46.98 20.44 44.05
N GLN A 709 -47.09 19.36 43.28
CA GLN A 709 -48.19 18.41 43.42
C GLN A 709 -47.65 16.98 43.45
N THR A 710 -48.11 16.27 44.48
CA THR A 710 -47.79 14.92 44.91
C THR A 710 -48.77 13.89 44.35
N ALA A 711 -48.22 12.70 44.04
CA ALA A 711 -48.75 11.33 44.15
C ALA A 711 -50.09 10.94 43.48
N ASP A 712 -50.10 9.83 42.74
CA ASP A 712 -50.61 8.56 43.29
C ASP A 712 -50.24 7.35 42.40
N SER A 713 -50.06 6.21 43.06
CA SER A 713 -49.76 4.89 42.47
C SER A 713 -51.03 4.06 42.40
N GLU A 714 -51.23 3.29 41.32
CA GLU A 714 -52.08 2.09 41.36
C GLU A 714 -51.39 0.91 40.66
N ILE A 715 -51.48 -0.23 41.33
CA ILE A 715 -50.89 -1.53 41.02
C ILE A 715 -51.95 -2.38 40.31
N MET A 716 -51.59 -3.10 39.24
CA MET A 716 -52.22 -4.40 38.93
C MET A 716 -51.20 -5.36 38.31
N ARG A 717 -51.18 -6.59 38.85
CA ARG A 717 -50.37 -7.74 38.44
C ARG A 717 -51.22 -8.78 37.69
N ASP A 718 -50.51 -9.69 37.02
CA ASP A 718 -50.87 -11.03 36.51
C ASP A 718 -51.60 -11.05 35.15
N THR A 719 -51.39 -11.97 34.19
CA THR A 719 -50.93 -13.38 34.17
C THR A 719 -50.32 -13.76 32.79
N ALA A 720 -49.59 -14.88 32.75
CA ALA A 720 -49.04 -15.61 31.60
C ALA A 720 -50.06 -16.05 30.51
N ASP A 721 -49.66 -16.20 29.23
CA ASP A 721 -49.30 -17.49 28.60
C ASP A 721 -49.02 -17.41 27.07
N GLN A 722 -48.08 -18.28 26.67
CA GLN A 722 -47.75 -18.92 25.37
C GLN A 722 -48.30 -18.51 23.97
N ARG A 723 -47.30 -18.43 23.05
CA ARG A 723 -47.14 -19.11 21.72
C ARG A 723 -47.40 -18.38 20.38
N THR A 724 -46.37 -18.55 19.54
CA THR A 724 -46.29 -18.68 18.06
C THR A 724 -46.38 -17.45 17.14
N GLY A 725 -45.33 -17.29 16.31
CA GLY A 725 -45.49 -17.05 14.87
C GLY A 725 -44.99 -15.73 14.29
N SER A 726 -43.84 -15.80 13.61
CA SER A 726 -43.45 -15.12 12.36
C SER A 726 -43.36 -13.58 12.26
N GLU A 727 -42.15 -13.18 11.85
CA GLU A 727 -41.80 -12.12 10.89
C GLU A 727 -41.82 -10.62 11.26
N LEU A 728 -40.75 -9.99 10.74
CA LEU A 728 -40.53 -8.56 10.42
C LEU A 728 -39.86 -7.66 11.46
N VAL A 729 -38.56 -7.45 11.21
CA VAL A 729 -37.91 -6.14 10.98
C VAL A 729 -38.42 -4.98 11.84
N ASN A 730 -37.63 -4.58 12.85
CA ASN A 730 -37.21 -3.19 12.98
C ASN A 730 -36.08 -2.96 13.98
N SER A 731 -35.30 -1.96 13.62
CA SER A 731 -34.35 -1.14 14.39
C SER A 731 -34.54 -1.07 15.90
N ALA A 732 -33.46 -1.36 16.64
CA ALA A 732 -33.19 -0.94 18.02
C ALA A 732 -31.67 -1.00 18.23
N SER A 733 -31.01 -0.13 19.00
CA SER A 733 -31.43 1.06 19.71
C SER A 733 -30.19 1.91 19.99
N LEU A 734 -30.42 3.21 20.02
CA LEU A 734 -29.50 4.26 20.41
C LEU A 734 -29.65 4.45 21.92
N ASP A 735 -29.00 3.63 22.76
CA ASP A 735 -29.02 3.81 24.22
C ASP A 735 -27.72 3.27 24.85
N ALA A 736 -26.72 4.14 24.93
CA ALA A 736 -25.56 3.98 25.82
C ALA A 736 -24.99 5.34 26.25
N PHE A 737 -25.86 6.32 26.49
CA PHE A 737 -25.53 7.56 27.20
C PHE A 737 -26.63 7.81 28.23
N ASN A 738 -26.58 7.07 29.34
CA ASN A 738 -27.22 7.42 30.60
C ASN A 738 -26.65 6.53 31.71
N SER A 739 -25.60 7.01 32.37
CA SER A 739 -25.45 6.95 33.83
C SER A 739 -24.18 7.67 34.28
N ASP A 740 -24.40 8.59 35.22
CA ASP A 740 -23.49 9.15 36.22
C ASP A 740 -22.29 10.01 35.78
N LEU A 741 -22.59 11.30 35.60
CA LEU A 741 -21.64 12.41 35.59
C LEU A 741 -22.06 13.47 36.61
N ASP A 742 -22.23 13.07 37.88
CA ASP A 742 -22.33 14.02 38.99
C ASP A 742 -21.05 13.99 39.80
N GLY A 743 -20.20 15.00 39.57
CA GLY A 743 -19.07 15.30 40.43
C GLY A 743 -17.77 15.69 39.73
N LEU A 744 -17.79 16.64 38.79
CA LEU A 744 -16.57 17.44 38.50
C LEU A 744 -16.81 18.72 37.69
N PHE A 745 -17.72 19.61 38.09
CA PHE A 745 -17.71 20.99 37.58
C PHE A 745 -18.06 21.98 38.69
N ASP A 746 -17.02 22.50 39.33
CA ASP A 746 -17.09 23.80 40.00
C ASP A 746 -15.84 24.59 39.58
N LEU A 747 -15.98 25.40 38.54
CA LEU A 747 -15.02 26.44 38.19
C LEU A 747 -15.78 27.70 37.83
N SER A 748 -15.56 28.72 38.66
CA SER A 748 -16.14 30.04 38.59
C SER A 748 -15.84 30.74 37.28
N ILE A 749 -16.88 31.32 36.70
CA ILE A 749 -16.85 32.20 35.53
C ILE A 749 -16.30 33.56 35.94
N ALA A 750 -15.13 33.92 35.45
CA ALA A 750 -14.71 35.30 35.21
C ALA A 750 -13.66 35.33 34.09
N ASP A 751 -13.94 36.17 33.10
CA ASP A 751 -13.06 36.72 32.06
C ASP A 751 -12.70 35.81 30.86
N MET A 752 -13.65 35.73 29.92
CA MET A 752 -13.38 35.46 28.50
C MET A 752 -13.11 36.77 27.77
N ASP A 753 -11.93 36.88 27.14
CA ASP A 753 -11.75 37.77 25.99
C ASP A 753 -10.75 37.09 25.04
N LEU A 754 -11.30 36.46 24.01
CA LEU A 754 -10.60 35.64 23.03
C LEU A 754 -10.79 36.30 21.65
N PHE A 755 -9.67 36.71 21.06
CA PHE A 755 -9.49 37.16 19.66
C PHE A 755 -9.71 38.64 19.33
N GLY A 756 -8.71 39.46 19.68
CA GLY A 756 -8.50 40.77 19.08
C GLY A 756 -7.91 40.66 17.67
N TRP A 757 -8.73 40.88 16.65
CA TRP A 757 -8.30 41.29 15.31
C TRP A 757 -8.63 42.77 15.12
N SER A 758 -7.67 43.56 14.63
CA SER A 758 -7.94 44.77 13.85
C SER A 758 -6.88 44.89 12.76
N GLY A 759 -7.33 44.90 11.50
CA GLY A 759 -6.47 45.04 10.33
C GLY A 759 -6.14 46.48 10.00
N ASP A 760 -5.30 46.65 8.97
CA ASP A 760 -5.53 47.63 7.91
C ASP A 760 -4.73 47.26 6.64
N LEU A 761 -5.45 47.18 5.53
CA LEU A 761 -4.95 47.35 4.17
C LEU A 761 -4.44 48.80 4.03
N TRP A 762 -3.29 49.05 3.39
CA TRP A 762 -3.11 50.13 2.39
C TRP A 762 -1.78 49.97 1.64
N THR A 763 -1.83 50.46 0.40
CA THR A 763 -0.88 50.40 -0.72
C THR A 763 0.25 51.44 -0.70
N ASN A 764 1.30 51.15 -1.51
CA ASN A 764 2.21 52.05 -2.27
C ASN A 764 3.49 52.64 -1.67
N ASN A 765 4.54 52.55 -2.51
CA ASN A 765 5.77 53.37 -2.65
C ASN A 765 6.66 53.54 -1.40
N THR A 766 7.91 53.08 -1.39
CA THR A 766 9.04 53.44 -2.29
C THR A 766 10.14 52.40 -2.22
#